data_AF-A0A1S9DEY3-F1
#
_entry.id   AF-A0A1S9DEY3-F1
#
_cell.length_a   1.000
_cell.length_b   1.000
_cell.length_c   1.000
_cell.angle_alpha   90.00
_cell.angle_beta   90.00
_cell.angle_gamma   90.00
#
_symmetry.space_group_name_H-M   'P 1'
#
loop_
_entity.id
_entity.type
_entity.pdbx_description
1 polymer ?
#
loop_
_entity_poly.entity_id
_entity_poly.type
_entity_poly.pdbx_seq_one_letter_code
_entity_poly.pdbx_strand_id
1 'polypeptide(L)'
;MPLTDVIQSFIAHFGNHWGPPVNATCEEYFESCHAALPEPLDPVYACQKNVKYGEHERHRLDVTKTERLPVVVYFHGGAFKVGDNEITPHLHANIGKFFASNNMIGILGTYRLLPEARFPDGMDDVTSALRWIKANIHEYGGDANGIFAIGQSAGGGHLAMALFSGRLQQQNAMPKGVMLQSAALLYDLSQEQRRTSMIAYYATHDLDRILAQSALGLFNELVTAETMMPALFVTVAEFDFQECLQGNQKFVRAFSKRMKYLPTYQVLPGHNHAYLQYRSMRNDVCRQLDDLPDRARASLRDGMFRPEVTDGLDPSSSQTSSSLYSPRQEPVSHGLSSPLPGVELLEKPDDHENHCEVFLVGWDHDEDPMNPRNFTVTTRVMATLIVSALAFVVSAASSIESAVLRQNSAAYNVSEVVASLATGIFLLGFAAGSLVSGPLSEILGRNIVYTGSTSLFMVFIMASGLAPNIGAQLAFRFLAGVFGCPPLTCAGGTVADLWDPLEKTLIFPLYAILSFGGAVLSPVIASYLGQGTLSWRWTNWIVLIMAGLVLGLVVLFQPETYSPLLLKWKAHHLRQLTGDPRYQSKLDLDRTSLLSRIVTACGRQFSLAMYEPIILLLALYMTILYIVLFTFFDGYTHIFSDVHDLSQGLTNITWVAMYVGIMLAGLIVPGMYSSMKNALKEEIPSRDDNGNDNGASSNGQSPPTKSPSFNPENRLWYAMIGAPAIPISLFWMGWTDYKNISVWSPIVGSSLFGFGSICMFISSYMYVIDAYEIYAASALGFMTVTRYCAAGGMTVAGVPFYNNVGVQWTLTILGIISAVMVPVPYIFWKFGKVIRGWSRSEGAENLHSMNQDKEGLG
;
A
#
# COMPACT_ATOMS: atom_id res chain seq x y z
N MET A 1 -18.51 -15.72 -16.00
CA MET A 1 -17.50 -15.05 -16.85
C MET A 1 -16.43 -16.05 -17.23
N PRO A 2 -15.78 -15.94 -18.40
CA PRO A 2 -14.48 -16.58 -18.62
C PRO A 2 -13.45 -16.00 -17.63
N LEU A 3 -12.46 -16.81 -17.25
CA LEU A 3 -11.29 -16.36 -16.47
C LEU A 3 -10.51 -15.30 -17.27
N THR A 4 -10.45 -14.05 -16.82
CA THR A 4 -9.56 -13.04 -17.42
C THR A 4 -8.11 -13.31 -17.05
N ASP A 5 -7.15 -12.91 -17.89
CA ASP A 5 -5.73 -13.23 -17.68
C ASP A 5 -5.18 -12.64 -16.37
N VAL A 6 -5.68 -11.47 -15.96
CA VAL A 6 -5.39 -10.84 -14.66
C VAL A 6 -5.83 -11.75 -13.50
N ILE A 7 -7.03 -12.33 -13.62
CA ILE A 7 -7.58 -13.27 -12.65
C ILE A 7 -6.76 -14.57 -12.65
N GLN A 8 -6.46 -15.16 -13.81
CA GLN A 8 -5.62 -16.36 -13.89
C GLN A 8 -4.25 -16.15 -13.26
N SER A 9 -3.65 -14.98 -13.48
CA SER A 9 -2.36 -14.58 -12.91
C SER A 9 -2.41 -14.43 -11.39
N PHE A 10 -3.47 -13.79 -10.86
CA PHE A 10 -3.70 -13.70 -9.40
C PHE A 10 -3.81 -15.08 -8.76
N ILE A 11 -4.54 -16.00 -9.38
CA ILE A 11 -4.76 -17.35 -8.86
C ILE A 11 -3.46 -18.15 -8.88
N ALA A 12 -2.75 -18.13 -10.01
CA ALA A 12 -1.50 -18.84 -10.22
C ALA A 12 -0.36 -18.32 -9.32
N HIS A 13 -0.41 -17.05 -8.88
CA HIS A 13 0.56 -16.47 -7.95
C HIS A 13 0.68 -17.24 -6.63
N PHE A 14 -0.45 -17.74 -6.09
CA PHE A 14 -0.44 -18.53 -4.85
C PHE A 14 -0.10 -20.01 -5.09
N GLY A 15 -0.28 -20.51 -6.31
CA GLY A 15 -0.16 -21.93 -6.63
C GLY A 15 -0.99 -22.79 -5.67
N ASN A 16 -0.50 -23.99 -5.36
CA ASN A 16 -1.15 -24.91 -4.42
C ASN A 16 -0.89 -24.57 -2.92
N HIS A 17 -0.41 -23.36 -2.60
CA HIS A 17 -0.22 -22.91 -1.23
C HIS A 17 -1.54 -22.39 -0.63
N TRP A 18 -1.82 -22.77 0.61
CA TRP A 18 -3.10 -22.47 1.27
C TRP A 18 -2.93 -22.25 2.77
N GLY A 19 -3.70 -21.32 3.32
CA GLY A 19 -3.73 -20.97 4.73
C GLY A 19 -4.53 -19.69 4.95
N PRO A 20 -4.77 -19.27 6.21
CA PRO A 20 -5.64 -18.14 6.52
C PRO A 20 -5.30 -16.82 5.80
N PRO A 21 -4.04 -16.42 5.57
CA PRO A 21 -3.74 -15.22 4.78
C PRO A 21 -4.06 -15.38 3.30
N VAL A 22 -3.77 -16.55 2.71
CA VAL A 22 -4.17 -16.83 1.32
C VAL A 22 -5.69 -16.80 1.22
N ASN A 23 -6.40 -17.41 2.16
CA ASN A 23 -7.86 -17.35 2.27
C ASN A 23 -8.35 -15.91 2.44
N ALA A 24 -7.79 -15.09 3.33
CA ALA A 24 -8.22 -13.71 3.54
C ALA A 24 -7.97 -12.84 2.29
N THR A 25 -6.78 -12.91 1.70
CA THR A 25 -6.49 -12.27 0.40
C THR A 25 -7.35 -12.87 -0.72
N CYS A 26 -7.87 -14.09 -0.57
CA CYS A 26 -8.85 -14.75 -1.42
C CYS A 26 -10.26 -14.79 -0.79
N GLU A 27 -10.61 -13.79 0.01
CA GLU A 27 -11.93 -13.56 0.62
C GLU A 27 -12.22 -12.07 0.44
N GLU A 28 -11.20 -11.22 0.61
CA GLU A 28 -11.09 -9.87 0.08
C GLU A 28 -10.94 -9.86 -1.45
N TYR A 29 -10.01 -10.64 -2.05
CA TYR A 29 -10.07 -10.93 -3.50
C TYR A 29 -11.02 -12.09 -3.80
N PHE A 30 -11.97 -12.52 -2.93
CA PHE A 30 -13.19 -13.24 -3.38
C PHE A 30 -14.56 -12.54 -3.18
N GLU A 31 -14.64 -11.45 -2.42
CA GLU A 31 -15.77 -10.49 -2.37
C GLU A 31 -15.44 -9.12 -3.07
N SER A 32 -14.30 -9.04 -3.79
CA SER A 32 -13.58 -7.93 -4.52
C SER A 32 -13.79 -7.55 -6.07
N CYS A 33 -14.56 -8.25 -6.94
CA CYS A 33 -15.19 -7.83 -8.27
C CYS A 33 -16.74 -8.08 -8.81
N HIS A 34 -17.91 -8.40 -8.10
CA HIS A 34 -19.19 -9.22 -8.36
C HIS A 34 -20.50 -8.51 -8.05
N ALA A 35 -20.56 -7.75 -6.96
CA ALA A 35 -21.41 -6.57 -6.97
C ALA A 35 -20.85 -5.50 -7.93
N ALA A 36 -19.72 -5.82 -8.58
CA ALA A 36 -19.27 -5.32 -9.87
C ALA A 36 -19.57 -6.21 -11.09
N LEU A 37 -20.41 -7.23 -10.96
CA LEU A 37 -21.37 -7.54 -12.01
C LEU A 37 -22.57 -6.61 -11.79
N PRO A 38 -23.29 -6.22 -12.85
CA PRO A 38 -24.65 -5.72 -12.68
C PRO A 38 -25.47 -6.76 -11.90
N GLU A 39 -26.36 -6.30 -11.01
CA GLU A 39 -27.40 -7.19 -10.48
C GLU A 39 -28.20 -7.76 -11.67
N PRO A 40 -28.74 -8.99 -11.55
CA PRO A 40 -29.79 -9.44 -12.45
C PRO A 40 -30.89 -8.37 -12.48
N LEU A 41 -31.20 -7.85 -13.67
CA LEU A 41 -32.12 -6.71 -13.89
C LEU A 41 -33.60 -7.01 -13.54
N ASP A 42 -33.85 -8.10 -12.83
CA ASP A 42 -35.14 -8.76 -12.75
C ASP A 42 -35.53 -9.00 -11.28
N PRO A 43 -36.52 -8.26 -10.73
CA PRO A 43 -36.98 -8.41 -9.33
C PRO A 43 -37.75 -9.72 -9.07
N VAL A 44 -37.76 -10.65 -10.03
CA VAL A 44 -38.48 -11.94 -10.01
C VAL A 44 -37.86 -12.95 -9.03
N TYR A 45 -36.55 -12.96 -8.84
CA TYR A 45 -35.84 -13.98 -8.04
C TYR A 45 -35.83 -13.69 -6.53
N ALA A 46 -37.03 -13.62 -5.93
CA ALA A 46 -37.19 -13.41 -4.49
C ALA A 46 -36.53 -14.53 -3.67
N CYS A 47 -35.67 -14.13 -2.72
CA CYS A 47 -35.00 -15.05 -1.80
C CYS A 47 -35.67 -15.02 -0.41
N GLN A 48 -36.28 -16.14 -0.02
CA GLN A 48 -36.86 -16.30 1.30
C GLN A 48 -35.78 -16.80 2.27
N LYS A 49 -35.29 -15.89 3.13
CA LYS A 49 -34.20 -16.17 4.08
C LYS A 49 -34.66 -16.89 5.35
N ASN A 50 -33.72 -17.53 6.04
CA ASN A 50 -33.84 -18.12 7.38
C ASN A 50 -34.99 -19.12 7.57
N VAL A 51 -35.31 -19.89 6.53
CA VAL A 51 -36.29 -20.98 6.58
C VAL A 51 -35.75 -22.11 7.46
N LYS A 52 -36.35 -22.33 8.63
CA LYS A 52 -35.87 -23.34 9.59
C LYS A 52 -36.15 -24.77 9.11
N TYR A 53 -35.12 -25.61 9.16
CA TYR A 53 -35.24 -27.07 8.99
C TYR A 53 -35.13 -27.86 10.31
N GLY A 54 -34.89 -27.17 11.42
CA GLY A 54 -34.75 -27.74 12.77
C GLY A 54 -34.71 -26.66 13.86
N GLU A 55 -34.58 -27.08 15.12
CA GLU A 55 -34.68 -26.19 16.28
C GLU A 55 -33.52 -25.18 16.38
N HIS A 56 -32.29 -25.61 16.05
CA HIS A 56 -31.09 -24.81 16.24
C HIS A 56 -31.12 -23.53 15.40
N GLU A 57 -30.52 -22.45 15.89
CA GLU A 57 -30.34 -21.22 15.12
C GLU A 57 -29.60 -21.43 13.77
N ARG A 58 -28.72 -22.44 13.69
CA ARG A 58 -27.96 -22.82 12.49
C ARG A 58 -28.64 -23.90 11.64
N HIS A 59 -29.86 -24.30 11.97
CA HIS A 59 -30.70 -25.17 11.14
C HIS A 59 -31.57 -24.33 10.19
N ARG A 60 -30.94 -23.51 9.33
CA ARG A 60 -31.59 -22.57 8.41
C ARG A 60 -31.24 -22.85 6.94
N LEU A 61 -32.17 -22.49 6.06
CA LEU A 61 -32.03 -22.46 4.60
C LEU A 61 -32.41 -21.07 4.08
N ASP A 62 -31.75 -20.62 3.01
CA ASP A 62 -32.24 -19.49 2.20
C ASP A 62 -32.65 -20.02 0.83
N VAL A 63 -33.90 -19.77 0.43
CA VAL A 63 -34.52 -20.37 -0.76
C VAL A 63 -34.84 -19.29 -1.80
N THR A 64 -34.15 -19.31 -2.94
CA THR A 64 -34.37 -18.40 -4.07
C THR A 64 -35.29 -19.05 -5.10
N LYS A 65 -36.47 -18.46 -5.32
CA LYS A 65 -37.55 -19.03 -6.15
C LYS A 65 -37.40 -18.64 -7.63
N THR A 66 -37.93 -19.47 -8.52
CA THR A 66 -37.99 -19.28 -9.99
C THR A 66 -39.11 -20.15 -10.58
N GLU A 67 -39.57 -19.88 -11.79
CA GLU A 67 -40.76 -20.53 -12.39
C GLU A 67 -40.54 -21.98 -12.86
N ARG A 68 -39.31 -22.50 -12.82
CA ARG A 68 -38.95 -23.84 -13.31
C ARG A 68 -38.15 -24.63 -12.28
N LEU A 69 -38.48 -25.91 -12.17
CA LEU A 69 -38.60 -26.56 -10.86
C LEU A 69 -37.52 -27.60 -10.44
N PRO A 70 -36.42 -27.90 -11.16
CA PRO A 70 -35.32 -28.66 -10.57
C PRO A 70 -34.67 -27.87 -9.42
N VAL A 71 -34.16 -28.56 -8.39
CA VAL A 71 -33.73 -27.95 -7.13
C VAL A 71 -32.24 -28.18 -6.93
N VAL A 72 -31.48 -27.14 -6.59
CA VAL A 72 -30.04 -27.24 -6.28
C VAL A 72 -29.77 -26.71 -4.88
N VAL A 73 -29.17 -27.56 -4.04
CA VAL A 73 -28.83 -27.26 -2.64
C VAL A 73 -27.32 -27.10 -2.52
N TYR A 74 -26.83 -26.01 -1.92
CA TYR A 74 -25.41 -25.75 -1.70
C TYR A 74 -25.08 -25.70 -0.20
N PHE A 75 -24.07 -26.46 0.21
CA PHE A 75 -23.50 -26.45 1.56
C PHE A 75 -22.09 -25.83 1.55
N HIS A 76 -21.90 -24.82 2.39
CA HIS A 76 -20.70 -23.97 2.43
C HIS A 76 -19.43 -24.67 2.93
N GLY A 77 -18.28 -24.02 2.77
CA GLY A 77 -16.97 -24.44 3.28
C GLY A 77 -16.73 -24.05 4.75
N GLY A 78 -15.49 -23.65 5.07
CA GLY A 78 -15.13 -23.08 6.37
C GLY A 78 -14.52 -24.03 7.40
N ALA A 79 -13.87 -25.11 6.95
CA ALA A 79 -13.01 -25.99 7.76
C ALA A 79 -13.63 -26.49 9.09
N PHE A 80 -14.93 -26.77 9.09
CA PHE A 80 -15.72 -27.25 10.25
C PHE A 80 -15.89 -26.27 11.42
N LYS A 81 -15.41 -25.02 11.28
CA LYS A 81 -15.33 -24.01 12.37
C LYS A 81 -16.02 -22.70 12.06
N VAL A 82 -16.09 -22.32 10.78
CA VAL A 82 -16.73 -21.08 10.30
C VAL A 82 -17.63 -21.38 9.12
N GLY A 83 -18.45 -20.41 8.71
CA GLY A 83 -19.27 -20.48 7.51
C GLY A 83 -20.73 -20.17 7.76
N ASP A 84 -21.42 -19.75 6.69
CA ASP A 84 -22.80 -19.30 6.69
C ASP A 84 -23.36 -19.27 5.27
N ASN A 85 -24.61 -18.88 5.12
CA ASN A 85 -25.17 -18.55 3.80
C ASN A 85 -24.74 -17.16 3.31
N GLU A 86 -24.46 -16.24 4.24
CA GLU A 86 -24.15 -14.83 3.97
C GLU A 86 -22.76 -14.40 4.48
N ILE A 87 -21.78 -15.32 4.47
CA ILE A 87 -20.35 -15.03 4.82
C ILE A 87 -19.84 -13.79 4.08
N THR A 88 -20.29 -13.67 2.83
CA THR A 88 -19.94 -12.65 1.84
C THR A 88 -21.25 -12.28 1.13
N PRO A 89 -21.86 -11.12 1.39
CA PRO A 89 -23.21 -10.74 0.93
C PRO A 89 -23.47 -10.79 -0.59
N HIS A 90 -22.44 -10.62 -1.41
CA HIS A 90 -22.57 -10.58 -2.88
C HIS A 90 -22.08 -11.86 -3.57
N LEU A 91 -21.24 -12.63 -2.89
CA LEU A 91 -20.77 -13.93 -3.33
C LEU A 91 -21.68 -15.08 -2.88
N HIS A 92 -21.67 -15.43 -1.59
CA HIS A 92 -22.27 -16.68 -1.10
C HIS A 92 -23.79 -16.64 -1.29
N ALA A 93 -24.43 -15.53 -0.95
CA ALA A 93 -25.86 -15.31 -1.17
C ALA A 93 -26.27 -15.31 -2.67
N ASN A 94 -25.33 -15.03 -3.59
CA ASN A 94 -25.60 -15.03 -5.03
C ASN A 94 -25.64 -16.44 -5.65
N ILE A 95 -25.17 -17.49 -4.95
CA ILE A 95 -25.28 -18.87 -5.43
C ILE A 95 -26.76 -19.27 -5.63
N GLY A 96 -27.65 -18.84 -4.72
CA GLY A 96 -29.10 -19.03 -4.86
C GLY A 96 -29.68 -18.31 -6.08
N LYS A 97 -29.32 -17.03 -6.28
CA LYS A 97 -29.69 -16.21 -7.45
C LYS A 97 -29.15 -16.79 -8.77
N PHE A 98 -27.94 -17.36 -8.77
CA PHE A 98 -27.34 -18.02 -9.95
C PHE A 98 -28.15 -19.23 -10.41
N PHE A 99 -28.58 -20.10 -9.49
CA PHE A 99 -29.47 -21.21 -9.88
C PHE A 99 -30.85 -20.73 -10.31
N ALA A 100 -31.43 -19.73 -9.62
CA ALA A 100 -32.74 -19.16 -9.96
C ALA A 100 -32.80 -18.59 -11.39
N SER A 101 -31.77 -17.83 -11.79
CA SER A 101 -31.59 -17.30 -13.15
C SER A 101 -31.32 -18.38 -14.21
N ASN A 102 -30.83 -19.56 -13.79
CA ASN A 102 -30.65 -20.72 -14.66
C ASN A 102 -31.82 -21.72 -14.57
N ASN A 103 -33.02 -21.27 -14.20
CA ASN A 103 -34.25 -22.07 -14.16
C ASN A 103 -34.18 -23.28 -13.20
N MET A 104 -33.50 -23.11 -12.06
CA MET A 104 -33.42 -24.04 -10.94
C MET A 104 -33.73 -23.32 -9.62
N ILE A 105 -34.46 -23.94 -8.67
CA ILE A 105 -34.60 -23.37 -7.33
C ILE A 105 -33.26 -23.50 -6.60
N GLY A 106 -32.64 -22.37 -6.24
CA GLY A 106 -31.39 -22.32 -5.52
C GLY A 106 -31.61 -22.30 -4.00
N ILE A 107 -30.97 -23.20 -3.27
CA ILE A 107 -31.04 -23.28 -1.80
C ILE A 107 -29.63 -23.21 -1.21
N LEU A 108 -29.43 -22.29 -0.29
CA LEU A 108 -28.23 -22.21 0.56
C LEU A 108 -28.54 -22.82 1.92
N GLY A 109 -27.73 -23.78 2.38
CA GLY A 109 -27.94 -24.47 3.66
C GLY A 109 -26.76 -24.36 4.61
N THR A 110 -27.03 -23.90 5.84
CA THR A 110 -26.06 -23.94 6.94
C THR A 110 -26.17 -25.22 7.76
N TYR A 111 -25.14 -25.50 8.54
CA TYR A 111 -25.06 -26.56 9.53
C TYR A 111 -24.33 -26.04 10.79
N ARG A 112 -24.39 -26.77 11.91
CA ARG A 112 -23.71 -26.42 13.17
C ARG A 112 -22.20 -26.61 13.07
N LEU A 113 -21.44 -25.85 13.85
CA LEU A 113 -19.97 -25.74 13.72
C LEU A 113 -19.26 -26.02 15.05
N LEU A 114 -17.95 -26.27 14.99
CA LEU A 114 -17.10 -26.30 16.18
C LEU A 114 -17.10 -24.93 16.91
N PRO A 115 -16.96 -24.90 18.25
CA PRO A 115 -16.67 -26.04 19.14
C PRO A 115 -17.90 -26.84 19.59
N GLU A 116 -19.10 -26.34 19.28
CA GLU A 116 -20.41 -26.85 19.71
C GLU A 116 -20.76 -28.19 19.07
N ALA A 117 -20.70 -28.27 17.73
CA ALA A 117 -20.94 -29.47 16.97
C ALA A 117 -19.64 -30.22 16.63
N ARG A 118 -19.72 -31.56 16.66
CA ARG A 118 -18.59 -32.48 16.44
C ARG A 118 -19.04 -33.62 15.53
N PHE A 119 -18.16 -34.54 15.14
CA PHE A 119 -18.61 -35.75 14.43
C PHE A 119 -19.59 -36.55 15.33
N PRO A 120 -20.83 -36.87 14.89
CA PRO A 120 -21.35 -36.83 13.52
C PRO A 120 -22.22 -35.60 13.14
N ASP A 121 -22.50 -34.67 14.06
CA ASP A 121 -23.48 -33.58 13.96
C ASP A 121 -23.63 -32.95 12.57
N GLY A 122 -22.52 -32.50 11.95
CA GLY A 122 -22.59 -31.78 10.67
C GLY A 122 -23.08 -32.62 9.49
N MET A 123 -22.86 -33.95 9.48
CA MET A 123 -23.49 -34.81 8.46
C MET A 123 -24.95 -35.10 8.77
N ASP A 124 -25.36 -35.05 10.05
CA ASP A 124 -26.74 -35.25 10.48
C ASP A 124 -27.60 -34.01 10.24
N ASP A 125 -26.99 -32.82 10.33
CA ASP A 125 -27.53 -31.54 9.91
C ASP A 125 -27.77 -31.50 8.40
N VAL A 126 -26.76 -31.84 7.58
CA VAL A 126 -26.89 -31.93 6.11
C VAL A 126 -27.93 -32.98 5.68
N THR A 127 -27.97 -34.13 6.36
CA THR A 127 -29.02 -35.14 6.15
C THR A 127 -30.40 -34.57 6.48
N SER A 128 -30.52 -33.80 7.57
CA SER A 128 -31.79 -33.20 8.00
C SER A 128 -32.27 -32.08 7.09
N ALA A 129 -31.35 -31.23 6.59
CA ALA A 129 -31.63 -30.23 5.58
C ALA A 129 -32.19 -30.88 4.30
N LEU A 130 -31.51 -31.90 3.75
CA LEU A 130 -31.99 -32.60 2.54
C LEU A 130 -33.32 -33.33 2.76
N ARG A 131 -33.55 -33.92 3.96
CA ARG A 131 -34.83 -34.53 4.34
C ARG A 131 -35.96 -33.49 4.38
N TRP A 132 -35.71 -32.34 4.99
CA TRP A 132 -36.66 -31.23 5.07
C TRP A 132 -36.98 -30.65 3.70
N ILE A 133 -35.96 -30.44 2.85
CA ILE A 133 -36.12 -29.95 1.48
C ILE A 133 -37.01 -30.92 0.70
N LYS A 134 -36.72 -32.22 0.73
CA LYS A 134 -37.53 -33.21 0.01
C LYS A 134 -38.99 -33.28 0.47
N ALA A 135 -39.27 -33.00 1.75
CA ALA A 135 -40.63 -32.91 2.26
C ALA A 135 -41.35 -31.62 1.81
N ASN A 136 -40.71 -30.46 1.97
CA ASN A 136 -41.39 -29.15 1.93
C ASN A 136 -41.16 -28.35 0.64
N ILE A 137 -40.20 -28.71 -0.23
CA ILE A 137 -39.83 -27.84 -1.36
C ILE A 137 -40.95 -27.63 -2.39
N HIS A 138 -41.97 -28.50 -2.40
CA HIS A 138 -43.18 -28.33 -3.20
C HIS A 138 -43.94 -27.03 -2.87
N GLU A 139 -43.91 -26.55 -1.62
CA GLU A 139 -44.48 -25.25 -1.20
C GLU A 139 -43.73 -24.04 -1.81
N TYR A 140 -42.50 -24.27 -2.26
CA TYR A 140 -41.61 -23.30 -2.92
C TYR A 140 -41.60 -23.52 -4.45
N GLY A 141 -42.36 -24.52 -4.93
CA GLY A 141 -42.49 -24.94 -6.33
C GLY A 141 -41.66 -26.16 -6.75
N GLY A 142 -40.65 -26.56 -5.99
CA GLY A 142 -39.61 -27.49 -6.46
C GLY A 142 -40.04 -28.95 -6.61
N ASP A 143 -39.44 -29.65 -7.58
CA ASP A 143 -39.56 -31.10 -7.72
C ASP A 143 -38.74 -31.82 -6.63
N ALA A 144 -39.43 -32.49 -5.70
CA ALA A 144 -38.82 -33.31 -4.67
C ALA A 144 -38.03 -34.54 -5.21
N ASN A 145 -38.20 -34.89 -6.48
CA ASN A 145 -37.42 -35.91 -7.20
C ASN A 145 -36.33 -35.30 -8.11
N GLY A 146 -36.25 -33.97 -8.15
CA GLY A 146 -35.36 -33.16 -8.98
C GLY A 146 -34.25 -32.47 -8.20
N ILE A 147 -33.97 -32.94 -6.98
CA ILE A 147 -32.99 -32.36 -6.05
C ILE A 147 -31.56 -32.79 -6.41
N PHE A 148 -30.67 -31.82 -6.53
CA PHE A 148 -29.21 -31.99 -6.66
C PHE A 148 -28.53 -31.32 -5.47
N ALA A 149 -27.49 -31.94 -4.91
CA ALA A 149 -26.76 -31.42 -3.75
C ALA A 149 -25.30 -31.13 -4.09
N ILE A 150 -24.83 -29.94 -3.75
CA ILE A 150 -23.45 -29.47 -3.93
C ILE A 150 -22.86 -29.20 -2.54
N GLY A 151 -21.64 -29.65 -2.30
CA GLY A 151 -20.91 -29.33 -1.08
C GLY A 151 -19.48 -28.91 -1.39
N GLN A 152 -19.10 -27.72 -0.92
CA GLN A 152 -17.74 -27.18 -1.08
C GLN A 152 -16.90 -27.50 0.17
N SER A 153 -15.64 -27.89 -0.01
CA SER A 153 -14.66 -28.09 1.08
C SER A 153 -15.22 -28.88 2.28
N ALA A 154 -15.44 -28.26 3.44
CA ALA A 154 -16.01 -28.89 4.63
C ALA A 154 -17.47 -29.37 4.45
N GLY A 155 -18.35 -28.57 3.85
CA GLY A 155 -19.72 -28.98 3.47
C GLY A 155 -19.71 -30.12 2.47
N GLY A 156 -18.73 -30.15 1.55
CA GLY A 156 -18.44 -31.31 0.70
C GLY A 156 -18.09 -32.57 1.48
N GLY A 157 -17.30 -32.41 2.55
CA GLY A 157 -17.02 -33.48 3.51
C GLY A 157 -18.28 -33.98 4.22
N HIS A 158 -19.12 -33.09 4.75
CA HIS A 158 -20.38 -33.47 5.41
C HIS A 158 -21.36 -34.18 4.46
N LEU A 159 -21.55 -33.66 3.24
CA LEU A 159 -22.40 -34.26 2.22
C LEU A 159 -21.91 -35.64 1.79
N ALA A 160 -20.59 -35.81 1.63
CA ALA A 160 -19.98 -37.11 1.36
C ALA A 160 -20.13 -38.09 2.53
N MET A 161 -19.95 -37.65 3.78
CA MET A 161 -20.18 -38.50 4.97
C MET A 161 -21.66 -38.90 5.12
N ALA A 162 -22.61 -37.98 4.87
CA ALA A 162 -24.06 -38.27 4.88
C ALA A 162 -24.47 -39.29 3.81
N LEU A 163 -23.82 -39.23 2.64
CA LEU A 163 -24.00 -40.18 1.55
C LEU A 163 -23.40 -41.55 1.89
N PHE A 164 -22.12 -41.61 2.28
CA PHE A 164 -21.40 -42.88 2.47
C PHE A 164 -21.66 -43.57 3.81
N SER A 165 -22.30 -42.90 4.78
CA SER A 165 -22.88 -43.55 5.96
C SER A 165 -24.27 -44.18 5.70
N GLY A 166 -24.82 -44.03 4.49
CA GLY A 166 -26.15 -44.54 4.13
C GLY A 166 -27.33 -43.76 4.75
N ARG A 167 -27.07 -42.72 5.56
CA ARG A 167 -28.10 -41.94 6.26
C ARG A 167 -29.10 -41.29 5.30
N LEU A 168 -28.63 -40.77 4.17
CA LEU A 168 -29.51 -40.23 3.11
C LEU A 168 -30.48 -41.27 2.53
N GLN A 169 -30.07 -42.55 2.44
CA GLN A 169 -30.94 -43.63 1.96
C GLN A 169 -31.93 -44.06 3.05
N GLN A 170 -31.44 -44.30 4.28
CA GLN A 170 -32.26 -44.71 5.44
C GLN A 170 -33.40 -43.72 5.73
N GLN A 171 -33.17 -42.43 5.49
CA GLN A 171 -34.13 -41.35 5.79
C GLN A 171 -34.86 -40.83 4.54
N ASN A 172 -34.79 -41.55 3.41
CA ASN A 172 -35.37 -41.18 2.11
C ASN A 172 -34.93 -39.79 1.59
N ALA A 173 -33.84 -39.23 2.10
CA ALA A 173 -33.32 -37.89 1.78
C ALA A 173 -32.33 -37.87 0.58
N MET A 174 -32.18 -39.00 -0.12
CA MET A 174 -31.24 -39.14 -1.23
C MET A 174 -31.57 -38.16 -2.40
N PRO A 175 -30.63 -37.29 -2.81
CA PRO A 175 -30.76 -36.46 -4.00
C PRO A 175 -30.53 -37.27 -5.28
N LYS A 176 -30.92 -36.71 -6.43
CA LYS A 176 -30.75 -37.29 -7.78
C LYS A 176 -29.29 -37.26 -8.25
N GLY A 177 -28.55 -36.22 -7.86
CA GLY A 177 -27.13 -36.06 -8.14
C GLY A 177 -26.40 -35.34 -7.01
N VAL A 178 -25.11 -35.59 -6.90
CA VAL A 178 -24.22 -35.00 -5.89
C VAL A 178 -22.97 -34.44 -6.55
N MET A 179 -22.61 -33.21 -6.21
CA MET A 179 -21.37 -32.55 -6.62
C MET A 179 -20.47 -32.29 -5.41
N LEU A 180 -19.30 -32.91 -5.39
CA LEU A 180 -18.27 -32.73 -4.38
C LEU A 180 -17.21 -31.76 -4.92
N GLN A 181 -17.22 -30.52 -4.42
CA GLN A 181 -16.37 -29.43 -4.93
C GLN A 181 -15.19 -29.18 -3.98
N SER A 182 -14.00 -29.57 -4.39
CA SER A 182 -12.75 -29.44 -3.61
C SER A 182 -12.91 -30.02 -2.20
N ALA A 183 -13.61 -31.15 -2.09
CA ALA A 183 -14.22 -31.62 -0.84
C ALA A 183 -13.18 -32.21 0.15
N ALA A 184 -13.44 -32.03 1.44
CA ALA A 184 -12.58 -32.51 2.54
C ALA A 184 -12.79 -34.03 2.81
N LEU A 185 -12.40 -34.87 1.84
CA LEU A 185 -12.67 -36.32 1.87
C LEU A 185 -11.67 -37.17 2.66
N LEU A 186 -10.46 -36.64 2.90
CA LEU A 186 -9.37 -37.27 3.64
C LEU A 186 -8.50 -36.16 4.27
N TYR A 187 -7.80 -36.47 5.37
CA TYR A 187 -6.96 -35.52 6.11
C TYR A 187 -5.50 -35.98 6.17
N ASP A 188 -4.56 -35.05 6.05
CA ASP A 188 -3.14 -35.25 6.32
C ASP A 188 -2.85 -34.99 7.80
N LEU A 189 -2.99 -36.05 8.60
CA LEU A 189 -2.74 -36.01 10.05
C LEU A 189 -1.25 -35.93 10.41
N SER A 190 -0.33 -35.93 9.43
CA SER A 190 1.08 -35.62 9.70
C SER A 190 1.23 -34.15 10.14
N GLN A 191 0.48 -33.24 9.53
CA GLN A 191 0.46 -31.81 9.83
C GLN A 191 -0.16 -31.55 11.22
N GLU A 192 0.60 -30.95 12.13
CA GLU A 192 0.17 -30.73 13.52
C GLU A 192 -1.13 -29.90 13.62
N GLN A 193 -1.22 -28.80 12.89
CA GLN A 193 -2.41 -27.92 12.88
C GLN A 193 -3.68 -28.64 12.37
N ARG A 194 -3.54 -29.54 11.39
CA ARG A 194 -4.64 -30.37 10.89
C ARG A 194 -5.00 -31.45 11.91
N ARG A 195 -4.00 -32.14 12.46
CA ARG A 195 -4.15 -33.17 13.51
C ARG A 195 -4.94 -32.63 14.69
N THR A 196 -4.52 -31.51 15.29
CA THR A 196 -5.20 -30.85 16.40
C THR A 196 -6.63 -30.42 16.04
N SER A 197 -6.86 -29.94 14.81
CA SER A 197 -8.20 -29.59 14.34
C SER A 197 -9.13 -30.79 14.16
N MET A 198 -8.61 -31.94 13.72
CA MET A 198 -9.38 -33.17 13.55
C MET A 198 -9.61 -33.89 14.89
N ILE A 199 -8.65 -33.85 15.81
CA ILE A 199 -8.84 -34.31 17.20
C ILE A 199 -9.99 -33.55 17.87
N ALA A 200 -10.08 -32.23 17.65
CA ALA A 200 -11.18 -31.41 18.14
C ALA A 200 -12.54 -31.79 17.50
N TYR A 201 -12.57 -31.99 16.17
CA TYR A 201 -13.81 -32.34 15.45
C TYR A 201 -14.33 -33.75 15.76
N TYR A 202 -13.45 -34.76 15.81
CA TYR A 202 -13.83 -36.16 16.09
C TYR A 202 -13.82 -36.52 17.58
N ALA A 203 -13.47 -35.57 18.46
CA ALA A 203 -13.37 -35.74 19.92
C ALA A 203 -12.50 -36.94 20.38
N THR A 204 -11.48 -37.30 19.59
CA THR A 204 -10.60 -38.45 19.85
C THR A 204 -9.15 -38.15 19.48
N HIS A 205 -8.20 -38.75 20.19
CA HIS A 205 -6.76 -38.71 19.87
C HIS A 205 -6.32 -39.90 18.98
N ASP A 206 -7.22 -40.86 18.75
CA ASP A 206 -7.03 -42.00 17.85
C ASP A 206 -7.08 -41.53 16.39
N LEU A 207 -5.91 -41.53 15.73
CA LEU A 207 -5.76 -41.05 14.36
C LEU A 207 -6.32 -42.03 13.32
N ASP A 208 -6.25 -43.33 13.57
CA ASP A 208 -6.78 -44.34 12.65
C ASP A 208 -8.32 -44.31 12.65
N ARG A 209 -8.93 -44.08 13.82
CA ARG A 209 -10.37 -43.81 13.92
C ARG A 209 -10.78 -42.53 13.20
N ILE A 210 -9.99 -41.44 13.26
CA ILE A 210 -10.26 -40.22 12.47
C ILE A 210 -10.26 -40.53 10.97
N LEU A 211 -9.31 -41.35 10.50
CA LEU A 211 -9.23 -41.72 9.08
C LEU A 211 -10.37 -42.66 8.66
N ALA A 212 -10.76 -43.62 9.49
CA ALA A 212 -11.92 -44.48 9.26
C ALA A 212 -13.24 -43.69 9.23
N GLN A 213 -13.38 -42.67 10.10
CA GLN A 213 -14.56 -41.81 10.17
C GLN A 213 -14.51 -40.61 9.20
N SER A 214 -13.51 -40.54 8.31
CA SER A 214 -13.48 -39.62 7.16
C SER A 214 -14.43 -40.09 6.05
N ALA A 215 -14.80 -39.20 5.12
CA ALA A 215 -15.67 -39.59 4.00
C ALA A 215 -15.07 -40.73 3.13
N LEU A 216 -13.74 -40.72 2.92
CA LEU A 216 -13.06 -41.82 2.23
C LEU A 216 -13.03 -43.11 3.07
N GLY A 217 -12.90 -43.00 4.40
CA GLY A 217 -13.00 -44.15 5.31
C GLY A 217 -14.37 -44.84 5.22
N LEU A 218 -15.45 -44.08 5.41
CA LEU A 218 -16.82 -44.57 5.27
C LEU A 218 -17.09 -45.17 3.88
N PHE A 219 -16.56 -44.56 2.80
CA PHE A 219 -16.67 -45.11 1.45
C PHE A 219 -15.93 -46.46 1.28
N ASN A 220 -14.81 -46.67 1.97
CA ASN A 220 -14.08 -47.94 1.94
C ASN A 220 -14.81 -49.06 2.71
N GLU A 221 -15.67 -48.72 3.67
CA GLU A 221 -16.50 -49.67 4.42
C GLU A 221 -17.85 -49.94 3.72
N LEU A 222 -18.35 -49.00 2.91
CA LEU A 222 -19.65 -49.04 2.22
C LEU A 222 -20.01 -50.37 1.52
N VAL A 223 -21.13 -50.98 1.92
CA VAL A 223 -21.68 -52.19 1.26
C VAL A 223 -22.38 -51.79 -0.04
N THR A 224 -21.68 -51.97 -1.17
CA THR A 224 -22.12 -51.48 -2.49
C THR A 224 -23.25 -52.27 -3.15
N ALA A 225 -23.63 -53.44 -2.61
CA ALA A 225 -24.76 -54.22 -3.13
C ALA A 225 -26.13 -53.62 -2.75
N GLU A 226 -26.18 -52.82 -1.69
CA GLU A 226 -27.44 -52.33 -1.08
C GLU A 226 -27.54 -50.79 -1.09
N THR A 227 -26.44 -50.10 -1.42
CA THR A 227 -26.39 -48.62 -1.43
C THR A 227 -26.84 -48.05 -2.78
N MET A 228 -27.89 -47.24 -2.79
CA MET A 228 -28.23 -46.40 -3.93
C MET A 228 -27.22 -45.26 -4.06
N MET A 229 -26.48 -45.23 -5.16
CA MET A 229 -25.51 -44.16 -5.46
C MET A 229 -26.15 -43.13 -6.43
N PRO A 230 -26.21 -41.83 -6.08
CA PRO A 230 -26.69 -40.79 -6.99
C PRO A 230 -25.66 -40.51 -8.09
N ALA A 231 -26.04 -39.73 -9.10
CA ALA A 231 -25.10 -39.28 -10.13
C ALA A 231 -24.00 -38.41 -9.50
N LEU A 232 -22.76 -38.92 -9.44
CA LEU A 232 -21.67 -38.30 -8.71
C LEU A 232 -20.72 -37.52 -9.63
N PHE A 233 -20.63 -36.22 -9.36
CA PHE A 233 -19.69 -35.28 -9.97
C PHE A 233 -18.66 -34.86 -8.91
N VAL A 234 -17.37 -34.81 -9.27
CA VAL A 234 -16.27 -34.44 -8.38
C VAL A 234 -15.42 -33.40 -9.07
N THR A 235 -15.25 -32.23 -8.46
CA THR A 235 -14.36 -31.18 -8.96
C THR A 235 -13.23 -30.90 -7.99
N VAL A 236 -12.09 -30.51 -8.56
CA VAL A 236 -10.99 -29.86 -7.85
C VAL A 236 -10.51 -28.68 -8.66
N ALA A 237 -10.01 -27.65 -7.99
CA ALA A 237 -9.28 -26.56 -8.61
C ALA A 237 -7.85 -27.03 -8.96
N GLU A 238 -7.25 -26.54 -10.05
CA GLU A 238 -5.85 -26.85 -10.39
C GLU A 238 -4.89 -26.48 -9.25
N PHE A 239 -5.14 -25.32 -8.64
CA PHE A 239 -4.40 -24.77 -7.51
C PHE A 239 -5.10 -25.05 -6.16
N ASP A 240 -5.82 -26.18 -6.04
CA ASP A 240 -6.21 -26.73 -4.73
C ASP A 240 -4.97 -27.13 -3.92
N PHE A 241 -5.06 -27.05 -2.59
CA PHE A 241 -3.97 -27.50 -1.73
C PHE A 241 -3.77 -29.02 -1.76
N GLN A 242 -2.53 -29.45 -1.54
CA GLN A 242 -2.08 -30.83 -1.74
C GLN A 242 -2.93 -31.89 -1.03
N GLU A 243 -3.35 -31.66 0.22
CA GLU A 243 -4.25 -32.57 0.94
C GLU A 243 -5.61 -32.73 0.24
N CYS A 244 -6.21 -31.64 -0.26
CA CYS A 244 -7.48 -31.69 -0.99
C CYS A 244 -7.35 -32.43 -2.33
N LEU A 245 -6.33 -32.09 -3.12
CA LEU A 245 -6.03 -32.78 -4.38
C LEU A 245 -5.83 -34.28 -4.15
N GLN A 246 -4.96 -34.65 -3.20
CA GLN A 246 -4.68 -36.05 -2.91
C GLN A 246 -5.89 -36.78 -2.31
N GLY A 247 -6.70 -36.13 -1.46
CA GLY A 247 -7.91 -36.70 -0.89
C GLY A 247 -8.94 -37.05 -1.96
N ASN A 248 -9.23 -36.09 -2.85
CA ASN A 248 -10.17 -36.31 -3.97
C ASN A 248 -9.63 -37.32 -4.99
N GLN A 249 -8.34 -37.29 -5.32
CA GLN A 249 -7.72 -38.31 -6.20
C GLN A 249 -7.72 -39.72 -5.58
N LYS A 250 -7.43 -39.85 -4.27
CA LYS A 250 -7.52 -41.14 -3.55
C LYS A 250 -8.97 -41.65 -3.55
N PHE A 251 -9.94 -40.77 -3.33
CA PHE A 251 -11.36 -41.09 -3.42
C PHE A 251 -11.79 -41.54 -4.83
N VAL A 252 -11.49 -40.79 -5.88
CA VAL A 252 -11.86 -41.17 -7.27
C VAL A 252 -11.25 -42.52 -7.67
N ARG A 253 -10.01 -42.81 -7.23
CA ARG A 253 -9.38 -44.13 -7.42
C ARG A 253 -10.08 -45.24 -6.64
N ALA A 254 -10.44 -45.00 -5.37
CA ALA A 254 -11.19 -45.97 -4.55
C ALA A 254 -12.58 -46.24 -5.13
N PHE A 255 -13.30 -45.19 -5.53
CA PHE A 255 -14.60 -45.26 -6.17
C PHE A 255 -14.55 -46.08 -7.45
N SER A 256 -13.64 -45.75 -8.38
CA SER A 256 -13.49 -46.49 -9.64
C SER A 256 -13.15 -47.97 -9.40
N LYS A 257 -12.26 -48.26 -8.44
CA LYS A 257 -11.92 -49.65 -8.05
C LYS A 257 -13.11 -50.42 -7.48
N ARG A 258 -14.00 -49.77 -6.71
CA ARG A 258 -15.16 -50.41 -6.04
C ARG A 258 -16.37 -50.51 -6.99
N MET A 259 -16.79 -49.39 -7.57
CA MET A 259 -17.99 -49.23 -8.40
C MET A 259 -17.83 -49.68 -9.85
N LYS A 260 -16.60 -49.90 -10.33
CA LYS A 260 -16.24 -50.33 -11.71
C LYS A 260 -16.53 -49.31 -12.82
N TYR A 261 -16.91 -48.09 -12.48
CA TYR A 261 -16.94 -46.94 -13.40
C TYR A 261 -16.26 -45.73 -12.76
N LEU A 262 -15.74 -44.82 -13.59
CA LEU A 262 -15.19 -43.54 -13.13
C LEU A 262 -16.36 -42.58 -12.83
N PRO A 263 -16.40 -41.92 -11.66
CA PRO A 263 -17.33 -40.81 -11.46
C PRO A 263 -16.94 -39.65 -12.37
N THR A 264 -17.84 -38.72 -12.67
CA THR A 264 -17.48 -37.58 -13.51
C THR A 264 -16.51 -36.68 -12.74
N TYR A 265 -15.24 -36.71 -13.12
CA TYR A 265 -14.15 -36.01 -12.43
C TYR A 265 -13.57 -34.93 -13.34
N GLN A 266 -13.57 -33.68 -12.87
CA GLN A 266 -13.05 -32.54 -13.62
C GLN A 266 -12.10 -31.70 -12.77
N VAL A 267 -10.90 -31.46 -13.30
CA VAL A 267 -10.00 -30.40 -12.81
C VAL A 267 -10.43 -29.09 -13.45
N LEU A 268 -10.53 -28.03 -12.66
CA LEU A 268 -10.85 -26.69 -13.12
C LEU A 268 -9.53 -25.91 -13.31
N PRO A 269 -9.03 -25.78 -14.56
CA PRO A 269 -7.76 -25.10 -14.82
C PRO A 269 -7.86 -23.62 -14.49
N GLY A 270 -6.75 -23.02 -14.05
CA GLY A 270 -6.70 -21.61 -13.67
C GLY A 270 -7.64 -21.24 -12.51
N HIS A 271 -7.96 -22.17 -11.60
CA HIS A 271 -8.72 -21.93 -10.36
C HIS A 271 -7.90 -22.37 -9.14
N ASN A 272 -8.09 -21.74 -7.97
CA ASN A 272 -7.60 -22.20 -6.66
C ASN A 272 -8.77 -22.53 -5.72
N HIS A 273 -8.48 -23.01 -4.49
CA HIS A 273 -9.49 -23.45 -3.52
C HIS A 273 -10.59 -22.42 -3.21
N ALA A 274 -10.28 -21.14 -3.37
CA ALA A 274 -11.15 -20.02 -3.03
C ALA A 274 -11.67 -19.27 -4.28
N TYR A 275 -10.99 -19.33 -5.44
CA TYR A 275 -11.39 -18.60 -6.67
C TYR A 275 -12.74 -19.02 -7.27
N LEU A 276 -13.34 -20.12 -6.82
CA LEU A 276 -14.62 -20.68 -7.29
C LEU A 276 -15.86 -19.75 -7.12
N GLN A 277 -15.61 -18.48 -6.86
CA GLN A 277 -16.37 -17.60 -6.02
C GLN A 277 -15.94 -16.11 -6.16
N TYR A 278 -15.28 -15.61 -7.22
CA TYR A 278 -14.99 -14.16 -7.22
C TYR A 278 -16.22 -13.30 -7.47
N ARG A 279 -16.34 -12.13 -6.79
CA ARG A 279 -16.21 -10.70 -7.29
C ARG A 279 -16.80 -9.68 -6.03
N SER A 280 -16.81 -8.30 -5.64
CA SER A 280 -16.91 -6.75 -6.04
C SER A 280 -15.84 -5.53 -6.01
N MET A 281 -15.55 -4.79 -7.14
CA MET A 281 -14.64 -3.58 -7.29
C MET A 281 -15.35 -2.27 -7.74
N ARG A 282 -16.66 -2.36 -7.93
CA ARG A 282 -17.57 -1.31 -8.45
C ARG A 282 -18.45 -0.77 -7.33
N ASN A 283 -18.45 -1.42 -6.16
CA ASN A 283 -19.23 -1.03 -4.99
C ASN A 283 -18.92 0.39 -4.56
N ASP A 284 -17.65 0.78 -4.52
CA ASP A 284 -17.25 2.10 -4.01
C ASP A 284 -17.47 3.24 -5.01
N VAL A 285 -18.09 2.94 -6.16
CA VAL A 285 -18.62 3.93 -7.10
C VAL A 285 -20.13 3.75 -7.32
N CYS A 286 -20.67 2.53 -7.17
CA CYS A 286 -22.11 2.33 -6.99
C CYS A 286 -22.62 3.04 -5.74
N ARG A 287 -21.91 2.97 -4.60
CA ARG A 287 -22.23 3.73 -3.37
C ARG A 287 -22.44 5.23 -3.64
N GLN A 288 -21.49 5.88 -4.33
CA GLN A 288 -21.61 7.28 -4.71
C GLN A 288 -22.86 7.56 -5.56
N LEU A 289 -23.20 6.66 -6.50
CA LEU A 289 -24.43 6.74 -7.31
C LEU A 289 -25.71 6.39 -6.54
N ASP A 290 -25.61 5.58 -5.49
CA ASP A 290 -26.72 5.14 -4.65
C ASP A 290 -27.05 6.13 -3.52
N ASP A 291 -26.09 6.91 -3.01
CA ASP A 291 -26.36 7.97 -2.02
C ASP A 291 -26.96 9.26 -2.64
N LEU A 292 -27.23 9.26 -3.95
CA LEU A 292 -27.87 10.36 -4.67
C LEU A 292 -29.35 10.55 -4.28
N PRO A 293 -29.80 11.80 -4.00
CA PRO A 293 -31.23 12.13 -3.93
C PRO A 293 -31.96 11.77 -5.22
N ASP A 294 -33.24 11.38 -5.15
CA ASP A 294 -33.97 10.83 -6.31
C ASP A 294 -34.07 11.77 -7.52
N ARG A 295 -34.02 13.09 -7.33
CA ARG A 295 -33.93 14.07 -8.42
C ARG A 295 -32.59 14.02 -9.17
N ALA A 296 -31.49 13.77 -8.46
CA ALA A 296 -30.16 13.57 -9.05
C ALA A 296 -30.09 12.24 -9.83
N ARG A 297 -30.65 11.16 -9.27
CA ARG A 297 -30.82 9.89 -9.98
C ARG A 297 -31.66 10.03 -11.25
N ALA A 298 -32.74 10.82 -11.20
CA ALA A 298 -33.59 11.10 -12.36
C ALA A 298 -32.83 11.85 -13.46
N SER A 299 -32.10 12.92 -13.12
CA SER A 299 -31.30 13.70 -14.09
C SER A 299 -30.24 12.86 -14.80
N LEU A 300 -29.59 11.93 -14.10
CA LEU A 300 -28.63 10.99 -14.71
C LEU A 300 -29.34 9.98 -15.62
N ARG A 301 -30.54 9.49 -15.26
CA ARG A 301 -31.34 8.57 -16.08
C ARG A 301 -31.90 9.21 -17.35
N ASP A 302 -32.35 10.46 -17.31
CA ASP A 302 -32.84 11.17 -18.49
C ASP A 302 -31.69 11.41 -19.50
N GLY A 303 -30.46 11.60 -19.02
CA GLY A 303 -29.25 11.62 -19.85
C GLY A 303 -28.93 10.27 -20.54
N MET A 304 -29.40 9.14 -20.00
CA MET A 304 -29.15 7.81 -20.57
C MET A 304 -30.04 7.45 -21.77
N PHE A 305 -31.10 8.23 -22.07
CA PHE A 305 -32.12 7.86 -23.06
C PHE A 305 -32.40 8.91 -24.15
N ARG A 306 -31.33 9.33 -24.84
CA ARG A 306 -31.42 9.73 -26.25
C ARG A 306 -30.37 9.03 -27.12
N PRO A 307 -30.66 7.81 -27.62
CA PRO A 307 -30.16 7.43 -28.94
C PRO A 307 -30.80 8.37 -29.98
N GLU A 308 -29.99 9.08 -30.77
CA GLU A 308 -30.50 9.70 -31.99
C GLU A 308 -30.80 8.60 -33.01
N VAL A 309 -32.06 8.17 -33.05
CA VAL A 309 -32.56 7.18 -34.01
C VAL A 309 -32.65 7.84 -35.40
N THR A 310 -31.55 7.79 -36.15
CA THR A 310 -31.43 8.29 -37.51
C THR A 310 -31.93 7.27 -38.54
N ASP A 311 -33.19 6.83 -38.39
CA ASP A 311 -33.92 6.04 -39.39
C ASP A 311 -34.89 6.92 -40.17
N GLY A 312 -34.97 6.72 -41.50
CA GLY A 312 -36.00 7.32 -42.36
C GLY A 312 -35.53 8.39 -43.35
N LEU A 313 -34.69 8.02 -44.31
CA LEU A 313 -34.57 8.77 -45.57
C LEU A 313 -35.63 8.26 -46.58
N ASP A 314 -36.72 9.00 -46.75
CA ASP A 314 -37.62 8.89 -47.92
C ASP A 314 -38.10 10.29 -48.37
N PRO A 315 -37.75 10.77 -49.57
CA PRO A 315 -37.85 12.20 -49.91
C PRO A 315 -39.15 12.60 -50.63
N SER A 316 -40.29 12.62 -49.93
CA SER A 316 -41.51 13.35 -50.35
C SER A 316 -42.44 13.61 -49.14
N SER A 317 -43.32 14.63 -49.09
CA SER A 317 -43.65 15.70 -50.05
C SER A 317 -44.01 17.02 -49.34
N SER A 318 -44.22 18.10 -50.09
CA SER A 318 -44.59 19.44 -49.57
C SER A 318 -46.06 19.57 -49.16
N GLN A 319 -46.39 20.32 -48.10
CA GLN A 319 -47.23 21.56 -48.19
C GLN A 319 -47.58 22.26 -46.84
N THR A 320 -47.40 23.59 -46.84
CA THR A 320 -48.18 24.70 -46.21
C THR A 320 -48.96 24.56 -44.88
N SER A 321 -48.80 25.62 -44.06
CA SER A 321 -49.83 26.27 -43.18
C SER A 321 -50.42 25.51 -41.97
N SER A 322 -50.79 26.15 -40.85
CA SER A 322 -50.51 27.51 -40.35
C SER A 322 -50.91 27.65 -38.87
N SER A 323 -50.15 28.46 -38.11
CA SER A 323 -50.53 29.15 -36.84
C SER A 323 -51.20 28.36 -35.71
N LEU A 324 -50.59 28.41 -34.51
CA LEU A 324 -51.12 29.18 -33.37
C LEU A 324 -50.12 29.20 -32.18
N TYR A 325 -50.23 30.26 -31.36
CA TYR A 325 -49.54 30.51 -30.09
C TYR A 325 -47.99 30.44 -30.01
N SER A 326 -47.39 31.63 -29.88
CA SER A 326 -46.30 31.89 -28.94
C SER A 326 -46.85 32.90 -27.91
N PRO A 327 -46.49 32.81 -26.62
CA PRO A 327 -45.31 33.56 -26.17
C PRO A 327 -44.46 32.87 -25.09
N ARG A 328 -43.18 33.25 -25.03
CA ARG A 328 -42.25 33.18 -23.89
C ARG A 328 -42.29 31.92 -23.00
N GLN A 329 -41.23 31.11 -23.11
CA GLN A 329 -40.50 30.68 -21.93
C GLN A 329 -39.15 31.40 -21.90
N GLU A 330 -38.68 31.71 -20.70
CA GLU A 330 -37.35 32.27 -20.43
C GLU A 330 -36.28 31.16 -20.58
N PRO A 331 -35.00 31.49 -20.80
CA PRO A 331 -33.93 30.51 -20.67
C PRO A 331 -33.87 30.05 -19.21
N VAL A 332 -34.43 28.87 -18.92
CA VAL A 332 -34.47 28.32 -17.56
C VAL A 332 -33.04 27.94 -17.16
N SER A 333 -32.42 28.81 -16.37
CA SER A 333 -31.08 28.62 -15.79
C SER A 333 -31.11 27.56 -14.69
N HIS A 334 -31.28 26.30 -15.07
CA HIS A 334 -31.02 25.17 -14.17
C HIS A 334 -29.52 24.97 -14.04
N GLY A 335 -28.93 25.68 -13.07
CA GLY A 335 -27.59 25.38 -12.58
C GLY A 335 -27.55 23.96 -12.04
N LEU A 336 -26.97 23.05 -12.81
CA LEU A 336 -26.75 21.65 -12.44
C LEU A 336 -25.44 21.56 -11.65
N SER A 337 -25.53 21.78 -10.34
CA SER A 337 -24.53 21.24 -9.41
C SER A 337 -24.40 19.74 -9.66
N SER A 338 -23.18 19.24 -9.81
CA SER A 338 -22.87 17.82 -10.01
C SER A 338 -23.67 16.95 -9.02
N PRO A 339 -24.31 15.85 -9.48
CA PRO A 339 -25.06 14.95 -8.59
C PRO A 339 -24.22 14.38 -7.45
N LEU A 340 -22.98 13.99 -7.74
CA LEU A 340 -22.19 13.05 -6.95
C LEU A 340 -21.36 13.74 -5.85
N PRO A 341 -21.36 13.23 -4.62
CA PRO A 341 -20.40 13.64 -3.58
C PRO A 341 -18.96 13.58 -4.13
N GLY A 342 -18.16 14.58 -3.77
CA GLY A 342 -16.76 14.65 -4.21
C GLY A 342 -16.52 14.88 -5.71
N VAL A 343 -17.55 15.17 -6.52
CA VAL A 343 -17.38 15.44 -7.95
C VAL A 343 -17.74 16.89 -8.29
N GLU A 344 -16.77 17.66 -8.75
CA GLU A 344 -16.94 19.06 -9.19
C GLU A 344 -17.29 19.11 -10.70
N LEU A 345 -18.12 20.06 -11.12
CA LEU A 345 -18.33 20.36 -12.54
C LEU A 345 -17.35 21.48 -12.96
N LEU A 346 -16.52 21.21 -13.96
CA LEU A 346 -15.65 22.21 -14.59
C LEU A 346 -16.05 22.41 -16.05
N GLU A 347 -16.40 23.64 -16.41
CA GLU A 347 -16.44 24.05 -17.82
C GLU A 347 -15.01 24.25 -18.31
N LYS A 348 -14.65 23.59 -19.42
CA LYS A 348 -13.40 23.83 -20.12
C LYS A 348 -13.67 24.50 -21.48
N PRO A 349 -13.01 25.63 -21.82
CA PRO A 349 -13.01 26.12 -23.18
C PRO A 349 -12.21 25.14 -24.07
N ASP A 350 -12.84 24.67 -25.14
CA ASP A 350 -12.18 23.88 -26.19
C ASP A 350 -11.60 24.80 -27.27
N ASP A 351 -10.72 24.30 -28.15
CA ASP A 351 -10.02 25.09 -29.20
C ASP A 351 -10.96 25.69 -30.29
N HIS A 352 -12.29 25.60 -30.10
CA HIS A 352 -13.35 25.99 -31.04
C HIS A 352 -14.51 26.77 -30.37
N GLU A 353 -14.26 27.48 -29.27
CA GLU A 353 -15.24 28.30 -28.51
C GLU A 353 -16.48 27.55 -27.95
N ASN A 354 -16.60 26.24 -28.16
CA ASN A 354 -17.56 25.41 -27.45
C ASN A 354 -17.09 25.14 -26.01
N HIS A 355 -18.00 25.35 -25.05
CA HIS A 355 -17.79 25.00 -23.64
C HIS A 355 -17.98 23.48 -23.49
N CYS A 356 -16.94 22.78 -23.02
CA CYS A 356 -16.97 21.34 -22.78
C CYS A 356 -17.00 21.07 -21.27
N GLU A 357 -18.13 20.57 -20.77
CA GLU A 357 -18.31 20.14 -19.39
C GLU A 357 -17.43 18.92 -19.05
N VAL A 358 -16.75 18.96 -17.90
CA VAL A 358 -15.96 17.85 -17.34
C VAL A 358 -16.33 17.63 -15.88
N PHE A 359 -16.56 16.37 -15.50
CA PHE A 359 -16.80 15.98 -14.10
C PHE A 359 -15.46 15.63 -13.44
N LEU A 360 -14.96 16.52 -12.59
CA LEU A 360 -13.70 16.36 -11.88
C LEU A 360 -13.89 15.55 -10.60
N VAL A 361 -13.16 14.44 -10.48
CA VAL A 361 -13.34 13.46 -9.38
C VAL A 361 -12.37 13.69 -8.21
N GLY A 362 -12.93 13.84 -7.01
CA GLY A 362 -12.26 13.95 -5.71
C GLY A 362 -12.71 12.89 -4.68
N TRP A 363 -12.52 13.19 -3.39
CA TRP A 363 -12.94 12.35 -2.25
C TRP A 363 -14.39 12.66 -1.85
N ASP A 364 -15.12 11.67 -1.33
CA ASP A 364 -16.57 11.82 -1.06
C ASP A 364 -16.86 12.75 0.13
N HIS A 365 -16.01 12.70 1.16
CA HIS A 365 -16.04 13.50 2.38
C HIS A 365 -14.65 13.51 3.04
N ASP A 366 -14.40 14.37 4.02
CA ASP A 366 -13.06 14.49 4.65
C ASP A 366 -12.56 13.18 5.27
N GLU A 367 -13.45 12.39 5.89
CA GLU A 367 -13.14 11.07 6.46
C GLU A 367 -13.21 9.89 5.46
N ASP A 368 -13.13 10.14 4.13
CA ASP A 368 -13.18 9.09 3.09
C ASP A 368 -12.09 8.01 3.34
N PRO A 369 -12.43 6.72 3.52
CA PRO A 369 -11.46 5.68 3.87
C PRO A 369 -10.48 5.33 2.74
N MET A 370 -10.74 5.76 1.50
CA MET A 370 -9.78 5.65 0.39
C MET A 370 -8.69 6.73 0.43
N ASN A 371 -8.89 7.81 1.20
CA ASN A 371 -7.90 8.85 1.41
C ASN A 371 -6.77 8.33 2.33
N PRO A 372 -5.49 8.30 1.89
CA PRO A 372 -4.38 7.74 2.67
C PRO A 372 -4.15 8.36 4.06
N ARG A 373 -4.65 9.57 4.32
CA ARG A 373 -4.64 10.18 5.66
C ARG A 373 -5.55 9.46 6.66
N ASN A 374 -6.66 8.91 6.17
CA ASN A 374 -7.68 8.22 6.97
C ASN A 374 -7.39 6.72 7.17
N PHE A 375 -6.30 6.21 6.59
CA PHE A 375 -5.83 4.85 6.85
C PHE A 375 -5.57 4.64 8.34
N THR A 376 -5.82 3.41 8.82
CA THR A 376 -5.63 3.07 10.24
C THR A 376 -4.21 3.40 10.70
N VAL A 377 -4.05 3.88 11.94
CA VAL A 377 -2.75 4.29 12.48
C VAL A 377 -1.71 3.17 12.35
N THR A 378 -2.11 1.91 12.54
CA THR A 378 -1.25 0.73 12.31
C THR A 378 -0.71 0.68 10.88
N THR A 379 -1.57 0.88 9.86
CA THR A 379 -1.19 0.93 8.45
C THR A 379 -0.25 2.10 8.17
N ARG A 380 -0.57 3.31 8.68
CA ARG A 380 0.25 4.52 8.47
C ARG A 380 1.63 4.41 9.11
N VAL A 381 1.72 3.85 10.33
CA VAL A 381 3.00 3.56 11.01
C VAL A 381 3.79 2.50 10.25
N MET A 382 3.17 1.38 9.88
CA MET A 382 3.82 0.29 9.15
C MET A 382 4.41 0.77 7.81
N ALA A 383 3.62 1.49 7.01
CA ALA A 383 4.06 2.06 5.74
C ALA A 383 5.24 3.05 5.91
N THR A 384 5.27 3.79 7.02
CA THR A 384 6.39 4.69 7.34
C THR A 384 7.64 3.91 7.78
N LEU A 385 7.48 2.86 8.59
CA LEU A 385 8.60 2.01 9.04
C LEU A 385 9.25 1.23 7.89
N ILE A 386 8.47 0.75 6.91
CA ILE A 386 8.99 0.07 5.72
C ILE A 386 9.82 1.05 4.86
N VAL A 387 9.32 2.27 4.63
CA VAL A 387 10.08 3.32 3.92
C VAL A 387 11.33 3.75 4.72
N SER A 388 11.25 3.77 6.05
CA SER A 388 12.41 4.00 6.94
C SER A 388 13.48 2.91 6.79
N ALA A 389 13.06 1.64 6.70
CA ALA A 389 13.95 0.49 6.50
C ALA A 389 14.59 0.49 5.10
N LEU A 390 13.84 0.86 4.05
CA LEU A 390 14.39 1.07 2.71
C LEU A 390 15.50 2.13 2.73
N ALA A 391 15.20 3.29 3.32
CA ALA A 391 16.12 4.40 3.42
C ALA A 391 17.35 4.07 4.30
N PHE A 392 17.19 3.27 5.36
CA PHE A 392 18.31 2.71 6.14
C PHE A 392 19.22 1.85 5.26
N VAL A 393 18.69 0.84 4.56
CA VAL A 393 19.52 -0.11 3.78
C VAL A 393 20.28 0.60 2.67
N VAL A 394 19.63 1.53 1.98
CA VAL A 394 20.27 2.28 0.90
C VAL A 394 21.27 3.33 1.43
N SER A 395 20.96 4.00 2.55
CA SER A 395 21.94 4.88 3.21
C SER A 395 23.17 4.09 3.67
N ALA A 396 22.98 2.88 4.19
CA ALA A 396 24.07 1.99 4.57
C ALA A 396 24.92 1.58 3.37
N ALA A 397 24.30 1.29 2.22
CA ALA A 397 25.00 0.97 0.99
C ALA A 397 25.91 2.11 0.49
N SER A 398 25.60 3.36 0.82
CA SER A 398 26.42 4.51 0.41
C SER A 398 27.79 4.56 1.07
N SER A 399 27.88 4.14 2.34
CA SER A 399 29.06 4.32 3.19
C SER A 399 29.73 3.01 3.61
N ILE A 400 29.12 1.84 3.36
CA ILE A 400 29.66 0.54 3.83
C ILE A 400 31.07 0.20 3.29
N GLU A 401 31.52 0.80 2.18
CA GLU A 401 32.87 0.55 1.67
C GLU A 401 33.98 1.45 2.23
N SER A 402 33.68 2.55 2.92
CA SER A 402 34.74 3.30 3.64
C SER A 402 35.42 2.42 4.70
N ALA A 403 34.62 1.56 5.35
CA ALA A 403 35.04 0.58 6.33
C ALA A 403 36.05 -0.47 5.80
N VAL A 404 36.14 -0.66 4.47
CA VAL A 404 37.06 -1.61 3.79
C VAL A 404 37.91 -0.93 2.71
N LEU A 405 38.07 0.40 2.77
CA LEU A 405 38.74 1.23 1.76
C LEU A 405 40.12 0.69 1.38
N ARG A 406 40.96 0.42 2.39
CA ARG A 406 42.32 -0.12 2.24
C ARG A 406 42.33 -1.47 1.51
N GLN A 407 41.39 -2.35 1.85
CA GLN A 407 41.24 -3.67 1.24
C GLN A 407 40.76 -3.59 -0.23
N ASN A 408 39.86 -2.65 -0.54
CA ASN A 408 39.43 -2.39 -1.93
C ASN A 408 40.59 -1.81 -2.76
N SER A 409 41.29 -0.81 -2.22
CA SER A 409 42.45 -0.15 -2.83
C SER A 409 43.55 -1.15 -3.21
N ALA A 410 43.91 -2.05 -2.29
CA ALA A 410 44.89 -3.11 -2.53
C ALA A 410 44.39 -4.14 -3.56
N ALA A 411 43.11 -4.52 -3.54
CA ALA A 411 42.55 -5.55 -4.42
C ALA A 411 42.45 -5.14 -5.90
N TYR A 412 42.38 -3.83 -6.19
CA TYR A 412 42.46 -3.30 -7.55
C TYR A 412 43.80 -2.62 -7.89
N ASN A 413 44.77 -2.63 -6.98
CA ASN A 413 46.08 -1.98 -7.11
C ASN A 413 45.97 -0.49 -7.49
N VAL A 414 45.14 0.25 -6.73
CA VAL A 414 44.93 1.69 -6.85
C VAL A 414 45.27 2.42 -5.55
N SER A 415 45.31 3.75 -5.57
CA SER A 415 45.45 4.58 -4.36
C SER A 415 44.11 4.73 -3.62
N GLU A 416 44.17 5.02 -2.31
CA GLU A 416 42.96 5.11 -1.47
C GLU A 416 42.00 6.22 -1.91
N VAL A 417 42.54 7.30 -2.51
CA VAL A 417 41.75 8.39 -3.13
C VAL A 417 40.99 7.91 -4.39
N VAL A 418 41.53 6.93 -5.13
CA VAL A 418 40.82 6.30 -6.26
C VAL A 418 39.82 5.26 -5.76
N ALA A 419 40.08 4.61 -4.62
CA ALA A 419 39.12 3.72 -3.98
C ALA A 419 37.94 4.48 -3.34
N SER A 420 38.14 5.69 -2.80
CA SER A 420 37.05 6.49 -2.18
C SER A 420 36.04 7.02 -3.20
N LEU A 421 36.41 7.12 -4.48
CA LEU A 421 35.48 7.34 -5.59
C LEU A 421 34.33 6.32 -5.61
N ALA A 422 34.51 5.11 -5.09
CA ALA A 422 33.45 4.09 -5.02
C ALA A 422 32.32 4.46 -4.04
N THR A 423 32.60 5.35 -3.08
CA THR A 423 31.61 6.06 -2.24
C THR A 423 31.13 7.32 -2.97
N GLY A 424 32.05 8.18 -3.42
CA GLY A 424 31.70 9.48 -4.01
C GLY A 424 30.79 9.38 -5.23
N ILE A 425 31.05 8.44 -6.15
CA ILE A 425 30.24 8.20 -7.34
C ILE A 425 28.88 7.57 -7.01
N PHE A 426 28.74 6.84 -5.91
CA PHE A 426 27.43 6.38 -5.42
C PHE A 426 26.57 7.57 -4.93
N LEU A 427 27.19 8.55 -4.26
CA LEU A 427 26.53 9.79 -3.86
C LEU A 427 26.16 10.66 -5.08
N LEU A 428 27.02 10.75 -6.10
CA LEU A 428 26.64 11.35 -7.39
C LEU A 428 25.48 10.58 -8.06
N GLY A 429 25.40 9.27 -7.86
CA GLY A 429 24.27 8.44 -8.24
C GLY A 429 22.98 8.87 -7.52
N PHE A 430 23.00 9.14 -6.20
CA PHE A 430 21.86 9.73 -5.50
C PHE A 430 21.44 11.07 -6.09
N ALA A 431 22.39 11.97 -6.39
CA ALA A 431 22.08 13.26 -6.98
C ALA A 431 21.39 13.11 -8.35
N ALA A 432 21.87 12.21 -9.20
CA ALA A 432 21.24 11.91 -10.50
C ALA A 432 19.86 11.23 -10.33
N GLY A 433 19.71 10.34 -9.35
CA GLY A 433 18.46 9.65 -9.04
C GLY A 433 17.36 10.59 -8.54
N SER A 434 17.68 11.59 -7.70
CA SER A 434 16.67 12.48 -7.09
C SER A 434 15.96 13.39 -8.10
N LEU A 435 16.60 13.69 -9.24
CA LEU A 435 15.99 14.40 -10.36
C LEU A 435 14.72 13.70 -10.87
N VAL A 436 14.79 12.37 -11.04
CA VAL A 436 13.70 11.58 -11.64
C VAL A 436 12.81 10.89 -10.61
N SER A 437 13.32 10.60 -9.41
CA SER A 437 12.61 9.81 -8.38
C SER A 437 11.27 10.43 -7.96
N GLY A 438 11.29 11.72 -7.61
CA GLY A 438 10.08 12.48 -7.25
C GLY A 438 9.04 12.47 -8.37
N PRO A 439 9.36 13.00 -9.57
CA PRO A 439 8.48 12.99 -10.73
C PRO A 439 7.93 11.61 -11.10
N LEU A 440 8.75 10.55 -11.09
CA LEU A 440 8.26 9.19 -11.37
C LEU A 440 7.22 8.74 -10.34
N SER A 441 7.40 9.09 -9.05
CA SER A 441 6.42 8.75 -8.01
C SER A 441 5.13 9.58 -8.08
N GLU A 442 5.19 10.79 -8.64
CA GLU A 442 4.04 11.65 -8.95
C GLU A 442 3.28 11.22 -10.23
N ILE A 443 3.86 10.35 -11.05
CA ILE A 443 3.27 9.89 -12.32
C ILE A 443 2.78 8.43 -12.21
N LEU A 444 3.55 7.57 -11.52
CA LEU A 444 3.32 6.12 -11.45
C LEU A 444 2.78 5.64 -10.10
N GLY A 445 2.87 6.47 -9.04
CA GLY A 445 2.60 6.07 -7.65
C GLY A 445 3.88 5.83 -6.85
N ARG A 446 3.79 5.85 -5.51
CA ARG A 446 4.94 5.66 -4.63
C ARG A 446 5.42 4.21 -4.62
N ASN A 447 4.49 3.25 -4.54
CA ASN A 447 4.81 1.84 -4.27
C ASN A 447 5.56 1.18 -5.44
N ILE A 448 5.07 1.37 -6.67
CA ILE A 448 5.73 0.85 -7.87
C ILE A 448 7.14 1.41 -8.06
N VAL A 449 7.37 2.67 -7.68
CA VAL A 449 8.71 3.29 -7.72
C VAL A 449 9.62 2.68 -6.66
N TYR A 450 9.19 2.54 -5.40
CA TYR A 450 9.99 1.87 -4.36
C TYR A 450 10.33 0.42 -4.74
N THR A 451 9.36 -0.35 -5.24
CA THR A 451 9.54 -1.75 -5.63
C THR A 451 10.49 -1.89 -6.82
N GLY A 452 10.25 -1.14 -7.90
CA GLY A 452 11.05 -1.20 -9.12
C GLY A 452 12.48 -0.69 -8.92
N SER A 453 12.66 0.41 -8.18
CA SER A 453 13.99 0.98 -7.95
C SER A 453 14.83 0.11 -7.02
N THR A 454 14.26 -0.41 -5.93
CA THR A 454 14.98 -1.30 -5.00
C THR A 454 15.42 -2.59 -5.70
N SER A 455 14.59 -3.14 -6.58
CA SER A 455 14.94 -4.30 -7.41
C SER A 455 16.15 -4.03 -8.31
N LEU A 456 16.22 -2.87 -8.98
CA LEU A 456 17.35 -2.49 -9.82
C LEU A 456 18.60 -2.16 -8.99
N PHE A 457 18.44 -1.46 -7.86
CA PHE A 457 19.52 -1.21 -6.89
C PHE A 457 20.19 -2.51 -6.44
N MET A 458 19.42 -3.55 -6.11
CA MET A 458 19.94 -4.87 -5.75
C MET A 458 20.81 -5.48 -6.88
N VAL A 459 20.36 -5.41 -8.14
CA VAL A 459 21.12 -5.90 -9.29
C VAL A 459 22.46 -5.17 -9.42
N PHE A 460 22.50 -3.84 -9.23
CA PHE A 460 23.74 -3.07 -9.34
C PHE A 460 24.66 -3.19 -8.12
N ILE A 461 24.14 -3.42 -6.91
CA ILE A 461 24.96 -3.81 -5.74
C ILE A 461 25.62 -5.17 -5.97
N MET A 462 24.87 -6.16 -6.48
CA MET A 462 25.44 -7.46 -6.85
C MET A 462 26.53 -7.33 -7.93
N ALA A 463 26.28 -6.54 -8.98
CA ALA A 463 27.27 -6.26 -10.02
C ALA A 463 28.53 -5.56 -9.47
N SER A 464 28.36 -4.61 -8.54
CA SER A 464 29.46 -3.94 -7.85
C SER A 464 30.31 -4.91 -7.00
N GLY A 465 29.68 -5.85 -6.29
CA GLY A 465 30.39 -6.90 -5.54
C GLY A 465 31.17 -7.87 -6.44
N LEU A 466 30.64 -8.13 -7.64
CA LEU A 466 31.25 -9.00 -8.66
C LEU A 466 32.21 -8.26 -9.62
N ALA A 467 32.48 -6.98 -9.40
CA ALA A 467 33.27 -6.16 -10.33
C ALA A 467 34.71 -6.71 -10.53
N PRO A 468 35.18 -6.88 -11.79
CA PRO A 468 36.52 -7.39 -12.09
C PRO A 468 37.61 -6.30 -12.03
N ASN A 469 37.24 -5.02 -12.09
CA ASN A 469 38.15 -3.88 -11.98
C ASN A 469 37.43 -2.66 -11.39
N ILE A 470 38.21 -1.66 -10.95
CA ILE A 470 37.70 -0.43 -10.34
C ILE A 470 36.72 0.32 -11.26
N GLY A 471 36.98 0.45 -12.57
CA GLY A 471 36.09 1.16 -13.50
C GLY A 471 34.69 0.55 -13.57
N ALA A 472 34.59 -0.78 -13.59
CA ALA A 472 33.33 -1.50 -13.49
C ALA A 472 32.65 -1.28 -12.13
N GLN A 473 33.41 -1.31 -11.02
CA GLN A 473 32.88 -1.04 -9.68
C GLN A 473 32.27 0.37 -9.60
N LEU A 474 32.97 1.40 -10.10
CA LEU A 474 32.49 2.79 -10.12
C LEU A 474 31.22 2.94 -10.97
N ALA A 475 31.16 2.30 -12.15
CA ALA A 475 29.98 2.33 -13.01
C ALA A 475 28.75 1.67 -12.36
N PHE A 476 28.93 0.50 -11.74
CA PHE A 476 27.85 -0.17 -11.01
C PHE A 476 27.45 0.58 -9.74
N ARG A 477 28.39 1.27 -9.07
CA ARG A 477 28.09 2.17 -7.94
C ARG A 477 27.25 3.37 -8.34
N PHE A 478 27.55 4.01 -9.47
CA PHE A 478 26.73 5.11 -9.96
C PHE A 478 25.27 4.65 -10.15
N LEU A 479 25.07 3.53 -10.85
CA LEU A 479 23.74 2.98 -11.14
C LEU A 479 23.02 2.51 -9.88
N ALA A 480 23.72 1.88 -8.93
CA ALA A 480 23.16 1.53 -7.62
C ALA A 480 22.72 2.80 -6.85
N GLY A 481 23.49 3.89 -6.89
CA GLY A 481 23.08 5.17 -6.30
C GLY A 481 21.82 5.75 -6.98
N VAL A 482 21.75 5.73 -8.31
CA VAL A 482 20.58 6.20 -9.08
C VAL A 482 19.30 5.47 -8.66
N PHE A 483 19.32 4.13 -8.66
CA PHE A 483 18.14 3.33 -8.32
C PHE A 483 17.88 3.21 -6.81
N GLY A 484 18.88 3.51 -5.98
CA GLY A 484 18.74 3.62 -4.53
C GLY A 484 18.09 4.93 -4.07
N CYS A 485 18.05 5.98 -4.89
CA CYS A 485 17.61 7.30 -4.42
C CYS A 485 16.13 7.44 -3.94
N PRO A 486 15.11 6.73 -4.48
CA PRO A 486 13.71 7.02 -4.18
C PRO A 486 13.30 7.03 -2.70
N PRO A 487 13.74 6.10 -1.81
CA PRO A 487 13.44 6.16 -0.38
C PRO A 487 13.94 7.43 0.33
N LEU A 488 14.92 8.15 -0.23
CA LEU A 488 15.44 9.41 0.33
C LEU A 488 14.76 10.67 -0.25
N THR A 489 14.21 10.58 -1.46
CA THR A 489 13.54 11.68 -2.16
C THR A 489 12.03 11.65 -1.97
N CYS A 490 11.41 10.48 -2.14
CA CYS A 490 9.96 10.31 -2.18
C CYS A 490 9.33 10.12 -0.79
N ALA A 491 10.11 9.77 0.24
CA ALA A 491 9.60 9.58 1.61
C ALA A 491 8.96 10.85 2.19
N GLY A 492 9.46 12.05 1.84
CA GLY A 492 8.81 13.31 2.22
C GLY A 492 7.41 13.45 1.61
N GLY A 493 7.22 12.94 0.37
CA GLY A 493 5.93 12.79 -0.27
C GLY A 493 5.04 11.78 0.46
N THR A 494 5.52 10.54 0.70
CA THR A 494 4.77 9.51 1.44
C THR A 494 4.37 9.96 2.85
N VAL A 495 5.17 10.78 3.54
CA VAL A 495 4.79 11.36 4.84
C VAL A 495 3.72 12.46 4.70
N ALA A 496 3.76 13.28 3.64
CA ALA A 496 2.73 14.28 3.35
C ALA A 496 1.41 13.69 2.83
N ASP A 497 1.50 12.53 2.17
CA ASP A 497 0.37 11.71 1.73
C ASP A 497 -0.40 11.13 2.94
N LEU A 498 0.32 10.67 3.98
CA LEU A 498 -0.23 9.90 5.10
C LEU A 498 -0.54 10.68 6.40
N TRP A 499 0.19 11.74 6.73
CA TRP A 499 0.20 12.30 8.10
C TRP A 499 -0.12 13.79 8.16
N ASP A 500 -0.92 14.19 9.15
CA ASP A 500 -1.25 15.59 9.39
C ASP A 500 -0.09 16.39 9.99
N PRO A 501 -0.03 17.73 9.82
CA PRO A 501 1.09 18.55 10.29
C PRO A 501 1.44 18.36 11.77
N LEU A 502 0.46 18.14 12.65
CA LEU A 502 0.75 17.82 14.06
C LEU A 502 1.37 16.43 14.23
N GLU A 503 0.83 15.40 13.56
CA GLU A 503 1.35 14.01 13.60
C GLU A 503 2.75 13.89 13.00
N LYS A 504 3.04 14.60 11.89
CA LYS A 504 4.39 14.68 11.26
C LYS A 504 5.47 15.03 12.30
N THR A 505 5.15 15.82 13.33
CA THR A 505 6.04 16.22 14.43
C THR A 505 6.55 15.06 15.27
N LEU A 506 5.82 13.94 15.32
CA LEU A 506 6.25 12.69 15.96
C LEU A 506 6.87 11.73 14.96
N ILE A 507 6.25 11.58 13.79
CA ILE A 507 6.56 10.51 12.85
C ILE A 507 7.75 10.82 11.93
N PHE A 508 7.93 12.07 11.49
CA PHE A 508 9.09 12.41 10.64
C PHE A 508 10.43 12.30 11.37
N PRO A 509 10.58 12.71 12.66
CA PRO A 509 11.77 12.40 13.44
C PRO A 509 12.08 10.90 13.49
N LEU A 510 11.08 10.03 13.68
CA LEU A 510 11.28 8.58 13.69
C LEU A 510 11.82 8.06 12.35
N TYR A 511 11.24 8.50 11.22
CA TYR A 511 11.76 8.18 9.89
C TYR A 511 13.21 8.65 9.72
N ALA A 512 13.52 9.90 10.07
CA ALA A 512 14.84 10.48 9.90
C ALA A 512 15.91 9.77 10.76
N ILE A 513 15.59 9.51 12.03
CA ILE A 513 16.42 8.81 13.01
C ILE A 513 16.79 7.40 12.51
N LEU A 514 15.82 6.65 11.98
CA LEU A 514 16.04 5.32 11.41
C LEU A 514 16.81 5.40 10.08
N SER A 515 16.38 6.26 9.15
CA SER A 515 17.00 6.41 7.82
C SER A 515 18.49 6.77 7.91
N PHE A 516 18.85 7.76 8.73
CA PHE A 516 20.24 8.21 8.88
C PHE A 516 21.10 7.22 9.67
N GLY A 517 20.45 6.37 10.48
CA GLY A 517 21.10 5.21 11.08
C GLY A 517 21.80 4.31 10.07
N GLY A 518 21.29 4.21 8.84
CA GLY A 518 21.91 3.40 7.79
C GLY A 518 23.35 3.82 7.50
N ALA A 519 23.55 5.10 7.16
CA ALA A 519 24.88 5.61 6.80
C ALA A 519 25.88 5.56 7.98
N VAL A 520 25.38 5.76 9.21
CA VAL A 520 26.23 5.81 10.41
C VAL A 520 26.54 4.43 10.98
N LEU A 521 25.63 3.46 10.86
CA LEU A 521 25.86 2.09 11.32
C LEU A 521 26.49 1.18 10.26
N SER A 522 26.57 1.57 8.99
CA SER A 522 27.21 0.73 7.96
C SER A 522 28.68 0.41 8.23
N PRO A 523 29.53 1.31 8.78
CA PRO A 523 30.90 0.95 9.13
C PRO A 523 30.93 -0.05 10.29
N VAL A 524 30.00 0.09 11.24
CA VAL A 524 29.81 -0.83 12.36
C VAL A 524 29.43 -2.23 11.85
N ILE A 525 28.47 -2.32 10.92
CA ILE A 525 28.06 -3.57 10.24
C ILE A 525 29.24 -4.19 9.46
N ALA A 526 30.11 -3.36 8.88
CA ALA A 526 31.31 -3.79 8.17
C ALA A 526 32.56 -3.98 9.07
N SER A 527 32.42 -3.94 10.39
CA SER A 527 33.54 -4.20 11.32
C SER A 527 34.14 -5.57 11.06
N TYR A 528 35.47 -5.63 10.94
CA TYR A 528 36.27 -6.83 10.66
C TYR A 528 36.04 -7.51 9.29
N LEU A 529 35.12 -7.02 8.44
CA LEU A 529 35.07 -7.45 7.03
C LEU A 529 36.36 -7.05 6.30
N GLY A 530 36.84 -7.92 5.41
CA GLY A 530 38.13 -7.74 4.71
C GLY A 530 39.38 -7.86 5.60
N GLN A 531 39.25 -7.86 6.92
CA GLN A 531 40.33 -8.10 7.89
C GLN A 531 40.33 -9.55 8.39
N GLY A 532 39.15 -10.15 8.55
CA GLY A 532 38.96 -11.54 8.93
C GLY A 532 38.89 -12.50 7.74
N THR A 533 38.22 -13.64 7.93
CA THR A 533 38.04 -14.70 6.91
C THR A 533 37.13 -14.30 5.74
N LEU A 534 36.32 -13.24 5.89
CA LEU A 534 35.41 -12.75 4.87
C LEU A 534 36.07 -11.67 4.01
N SER A 535 36.15 -11.91 2.70
CA SER A 535 36.63 -10.94 1.70
C SER A 535 35.86 -9.62 1.78
N TRP A 536 36.53 -8.50 1.50
CA TRP A 536 35.95 -7.15 1.51
C TRP A 536 34.66 -7.03 0.69
N ARG A 537 34.51 -7.84 -0.37
CA ARG A 537 33.30 -7.90 -1.21
C ARG A 537 32.00 -8.22 -0.44
N TRP A 538 32.09 -8.80 0.76
CA TRP A 538 30.94 -9.08 1.63
C TRP A 538 30.16 -7.85 2.08
N THR A 539 30.72 -6.64 2.01
CA THR A 539 29.94 -5.40 2.17
C THR A 539 28.74 -5.35 1.21
N ASN A 540 28.96 -5.69 -0.06
CA ASN A 540 27.93 -5.71 -1.10
C ASN A 540 26.93 -6.86 -0.87
N TRP A 541 27.39 -8.04 -0.43
CA TRP A 541 26.51 -9.17 -0.14
C TRP A 541 25.59 -8.93 1.06
N ILE A 542 26.08 -8.28 2.12
CA ILE A 542 25.26 -7.93 3.30
C ILE A 542 24.20 -6.88 2.93
N VAL A 543 24.55 -5.86 2.15
CA VAL A 543 23.59 -4.90 1.60
C VAL A 543 22.53 -5.61 0.75
N LEU A 544 22.93 -6.53 -0.13
CA LEU A 544 22.01 -7.28 -0.99
C LEU A 544 20.99 -8.11 -0.19
N ILE A 545 21.44 -8.76 0.90
CA ILE A 545 20.55 -9.54 1.78
C ILE A 545 19.58 -8.62 2.52
N MET A 546 20.05 -7.51 3.10
CA MET A 546 19.17 -6.54 3.75
C MET A 546 18.15 -5.94 2.78
N ALA A 547 18.57 -5.62 1.57
CA ALA A 547 17.70 -5.07 0.52
C ALA A 547 16.62 -6.06 0.08
N GLY A 548 16.97 -7.35 -0.08
CA GLY A 548 16.00 -8.40 -0.42
C GLY A 548 14.95 -8.61 0.67
N LEU A 549 15.35 -8.57 1.94
CA LEU A 549 14.42 -8.67 3.08
C LEU A 549 13.45 -7.48 3.12
N VAL A 550 13.94 -6.25 2.96
CA VAL A 550 13.07 -5.05 2.96
C VAL A 550 12.21 -4.98 1.70
N LEU A 551 12.70 -5.37 0.52
CA LEU A 551 11.90 -5.48 -0.70
C LEU A 551 10.74 -6.48 -0.51
N GLY A 552 10.97 -7.60 0.19
CA GLY A 552 9.91 -8.52 0.59
C GLY A 552 8.83 -7.85 1.46
N LEU A 553 9.22 -7.00 2.42
CA LEU A 553 8.27 -6.23 3.22
C LEU A 553 7.50 -5.18 2.40
N VAL A 554 8.14 -4.54 1.41
CA VAL A 554 7.48 -3.60 0.51
C VAL A 554 6.39 -4.31 -0.31
N VAL A 555 6.75 -5.41 -0.97
CA VAL A 555 5.84 -6.18 -1.84
C VAL A 555 4.66 -6.79 -1.06
N LEU A 556 4.87 -7.18 0.20
CA LEU A 556 3.82 -7.80 1.03
C LEU A 556 2.95 -6.81 1.81
N PHE A 557 3.46 -5.64 2.17
CA PHE A 557 2.82 -4.78 3.18
C PHE A 557 2.77 -3.28 2.87
N GLN A 558 3.47 -2.77 1.84
CA GLN A 558 3.40 -1.33 1.52
C GLN A 558 2.12 -1.01 0.72
N PRO A 559 1.22 -0.14 1.21
CA PRO A 559 0.10 0.37 0.41
C PRO A 559 0.58 1.42 -0.61
N GLU A 560 -0.22 1.69 -1.63
CA GLU A 560 -0.07 2.92 -2.42
C GLU A 560 -0.60 4.12 -1.62
N THR A 561 0.11 5.25 -1.66
CA THR A 561 -0.22 6.45 -0.87
C THR A 561 -0.47 7.69 -1.72
N TYR A 562 -0.23 7.65 -3.03
CA TYR A 562 -0.34 8.83 -3.87
C TYR A 562 -1.80 9.13 -4.26
N SER A 563 -2.47 9.99 -3.47
CA SER A 563 -3.89 10.37 -3.61
C SER A 563 -4.35 10.69 -5.04
N PRO A 564 -3.63 11.46 -5.88
CA PRO A 564 -4.06 11.73 -7.25
C PRO A 564 -4.15 10.49 -8.15
N LEU A 565 -3.33 9.46 -7.91
CA LEU A 565 -3.41 8.18 -8.63
C LEU A 565 -4.60 7.34 -8.16
N LEU A 566 -4.89 7.34 -6.86
CA LEU A 566 -6.11 6.71 -6.31
C LEU A 566 -7.37 7.37 -6.91
N LEU A 567 -7.40 8.70 -6.98
CA LEU A 567 -8.48 9.45 -7.65
C LEU A 567 -8.54 9.19 -9.16
N LYS A 568 -7.41 8.91 -9.82
CA LYS A 568 -7.39 8.46 -11.22
C LYS A 568 -8.01 7.07 -11.41
N TRP A 569 -7.78 6.16 -10.47
CA TRP A 569 -8.44 4.85 -10.47
C TRP A 569 -9.95 5.00 -10.22
N LYS A 570 -10.37 5.83 -9.26
CA LYS A 570 -11.77 6.20 -9.01
C LYS A 570 -12.44 6.79 -10.25
N ALA A 571 -11.84 7.79 -10.89
CA ALA A 571 -12.34 8.42 -12.11
C ALA A 571 -12.44 7.44 -13.30
N HIS A 572 -11.48 6.52 -13.44
CA HIS A 572 -11.56 5.46 -14.44
C HIS A 572 -12.75 4.53 -14.20
N HIS A 573 -13.06 4.22 -12.96
CA HIS A 573 -14.20 3.37 -12.61
C HIS A 573 -15.55 4.10 -12.78
N LEU A 574 -15.63 5.39 -12.46
CA LEU A 574 -16.80 6.26 -12.75
C LEU A 574 -17.17 6.29 -14.23
N ARG A 575 -16.19 6.44 -15.14
CA ARG A 575 -16.41 6.37 -16.60
C ARG A 575 -17.00 5.04 -17.03
N GLN A 576 -16.48 3.91 -16.52
CA GLN A 576 -16.98 2.57 -16.87
C GLN A 576 -18.41 2.32 -16.36
N LEU A 577 -18.83 3.00 -15.29
CA LEU A 577 -20.10 2.77 -14.62
C LEU A 577 -21.25 3.60 -15.16
N THR A 578 -20.98 4.88 -15.42
CA THR A 578 -21.97 5.85 -15.91
C THR A 578 -22.10 5.82 -17.44
N GLY A 579 -21.08 5.32 -18.14
CA GLY A 579 -20.95 5.43 -19.59
C GLY A 579 -20.53 6.83 -20.07
N ASP A 580 -20.41 7.81 -19.17
CA ASP A 580 -20.09 9.19 -19.51
C ASP A 580 -18.56 9.41 -19.51
N PRO A 581 -17.95 9.80 -20.65
CA PRO A 581 -16.51 10.05 -20.74
C PRO A 581 -16.05 11.33 -20.02
N ARG A 582 -16.97 12.17 -19.53
CA ARG A 582 -16.66 13.43 -18.83
C ARG A 582 -16.08 13.24 -17.43
N TYR A 583 -16.23 12.07 -16.81
CA TYR A 583 -15.57 11.78 -15.52
C TYR A 583 -14.05 11.70 -15.67
N GLN A 584 -13.32 12.62 -15.04
CA GLN A 584 -11.87 12.75 -15.17
C GLN A 584 -11.19 13.08 -13.83
N SER A 585 -9.97 12.60 -13.65
CA SER A 585 -9.11 13.00 -12.53
C SER A 585 -8.18 14.16 -12.96
N LYS A 586 -7.59 14.87 -11.99
CA LYS A 586 -6.56 15.90 -12.28
C LYS A 586 -5.37 15.36 -13.09
N LEU A 587 -5.09 14.04 -13.03
CA LEU A 587 -4.05 13.37 -13.83
C LEU A 587 -4.49 12.98 -15.25
N ASP A 588 -5.78 13.00 -15.57
CA ASP A 588 -6.32 12.69 -16.91
C ASP A 588 -6.54 13.95 -17.78
N LEU A 589 -6.88 15.08 -17.14
CA LEU A 589 -7.03 16.39 -17.79
C LEU A 589 -5.73 16.85 -18.48
N ASP A 590 -4.59 16.54 -17.88
CA ASP A 590 -3.26 16.81 -18.41
C ASP A 590 -2.91 15.83 -19.55
N ARG A 591 -3.03 16.26 -20.81
CA ARG A 591 -2.72 15.43 -21.98
C ARG A 591 -1.23 15.36 -22.35
N THR A 592 -0.32 15.85 -21.50
CA THR A 592 1.13 15.79 -21.79
C THR A 592 1.70 14.37 -21.77
N SER A 593 2.67 14.10 -22.65
CA SER A 593 3.32 12.78 -22.75
C SER A 593 4.23 12.49 -21.55
N LEU A 594 4.42 11.21 -21.21
CA LEU A 594 5.22 10.80 -20.04
C LEU A 594 6.64 11.40 -20.03
N LEU A 595 7.31 11.44 -21.18
CA LEU A 595 8.64 12.06 -21.29
C LEU A 595 8.58 13.58 -21.07
N SER A 596 7.55 14.26 -21.61
CA SER A 596 7.34 15.70 -21.39
C SER A 596 7.04 16.02 -19.92
N ARG A 597 6.22 15.20 -19.25
CA ARG A 597 5.94 15.32 -17.81
C ARG A 597 7.22 15.19 -16.98
N ILE A 598 8.04 14.17 -17.24
CA ILE A 598 9.31 13.97 -16.53
C ILE A 598 10.25 15.16 -16.77
N VAL A 599 10.46 15.59 -18.02
CA VAL A 599 11.34 16.72 -18.34
C VAL A 599 10.85 18.02 -17.69
N THR A 600 9.54 18.31 -17.76
CA THR A 600 8.92 19.48 -17.13
C THR A 600 9.05 19.43 -15.60
N ALA A 601 8.82 18.28 -14.97
CA ALA A 601 8.92 18.13 -13.52
C ALA A 601 10.38 18.15 -13.01
N CYS A 602 11.35 17.65 -13.78
CA CYS A 602 12.78 17.87 -13.53
C CYS A 602 13.13 19.35 -13.63
N GLY A 603 12.65 20.04 -14.68
CA GLY A 603 12.83 21.49 -14.85
C GLY A 603 12.21 22.30 -13.70
N ARG A 604 11.06 21.87 -13.18
CA ARG A 604 10.38 22.45 -12.02
C ARG A 604 11.27 22.44 -10.76
N GLN A 605 12.11 21.42 -10.56
CA GLN A 605 13.05 21.40 -9.42
C GLN A 605 14.03 22.59 -9.46
N PHE A 606 14.59 22.89 -10.62
CA PHE A 606 15.50 24.03 -10.82
C PHE A 606 14.75 25.37 -10.87
N SER A 607 13.55 25.41 -11.46
CA SER A 607 12.70 26.59 -11.48
C SER A 607 12.33 27.05 -10.06
N LEU A 608 11.84 26.12 -9.23
CA LEU A 608 11.57 26.38 -7.81
C LEU A 608 12.83 26.93 -7.10
N ALA A 609 13.99 26.34 -7.32
CA ALA A 609 15.24 26.83 -6.72
C ALA A 609 15.68 28.24 -7.18
N MET A 610 15.19 28.74 -8.32
CA MET A 610 15.51 30.09 -8.83
C MET A 610 14.45 31.14 -8.46
N TYR A 611 13.18 30.76 -8.36
CA TYR A 611 12.07 31.68 -8.07
C TYR A 611 11.61 31.66 -6.59
N GLU A 612 12.02 30.67 -5.80
CA GLU A 612 11.75 30.55 -4.36
C GLU A 612 13.04 30.70 -3.54
N PRO A 613 13.40 31.91 -3.07
CA PRO A 613 14.67 32.17 -2.38
C PRO A 613 14.90 31.25 -1.17
N ILE A 614 13.84 30.81 -0.50
CA ILE A 614 13.92 29.96 0.69
C ILE A 614 14.31 28.51 0.36
N ILE A 615 13.94 27.99 -0.81
CA ILE A 615 14.42 26.67 -1.28
C ILE A 615 15.92 26.76 -1.57
N LEU A 616 16.39 27.82 -2.25
CA LEU A 616 17.80 28.03 -2.52
C LEU A 616 18.63 28.16 -1.22
N LEU A 617 18.12 28.92 -0.25
CA LEU A 617 18.76 29.13 1.04
C LEU A 617 18.84 27.83 1.87
N LEU A 618 17.76 27.03 1.92
CA LEU A 618 17.77 25.74 2.61
C LEU A 618 18.61 24.68 1.88
N ALA A 619 18.62 24.69 0.54
CA ALA A 619 19.51 23.85 -0.27
C ALA A 619 20.99 24.19 -0.01
N LEU A 620 21.35 25.48 0.02
CA LEU A 620 22.69 25.95 0.36
C LEU A 620 23.07 25.53 1.79
N TYR A 621 22.16 25.72 2.76
CA TYR A 621 22.38 25.33 4.15
C TYR A 621 22.65 23.82 4.30
N MET A 622 21.83 22.97 3.68
CA MET A 622 22.03 21.53 3.66
C MET A 622 23.28 21.12 2.86
N THR A 623 23.68 21.88 1.85
CA THR A 623 24.89 21.61 1.07
C THR A 623 26.15 21.89 1.88
N ILE A 624 26.22 23.01 2.61
CA ILE A 624 27.37 23.30 3.49
C ILE A 624 27.40 22.33 4.67
N LEU A 625 26.24 21.96 5.24
CA LEU A 625 26.14 20.90 6.24
C LEU A 625 26.72 19.59 5.70
N TYR A 626 26.42 19.21 4.46
CA TYR A 626 26.94 17.97 3.85
C TYR A 626 28.44 18.05 3.52
N ILE A 627 28.96 19.24 3.18
CA ILE A 627 30.42 19.46 3.07
C ILE A 627 31.09 19.18 4.42
N VAL A 628 30.58 19.75 5.51
CA VAL A 628 31.08 19.49 6.87
C VAL A 628 30.95 18.01 7.23
N LEU A 629 29.78 17.41 7.00
CA LEU A 629 29.44 16.03 7.32
C LEU A 629 30.41 15.04 6.66
N PHE A 630 30.54 15.09 5.33
CA PHE A 630 31.34 14.12 4.60
C PHE A 630 32.86 14.37 4.75
N THR A 631 33.29 15.61 4.96
CA THR A 631 34.69 15.86 5.36
C THR A 631 34.96 15.26 6.74
N PHE A 632 34.09 15.46 7.72
CA PHE A 632 34.23 14.85 9.05
C PHE A 632 34.22 13.31 9.00
N PHE A 633 33.43 12.71 8.11
CA PHE A 633 33.36 11.25 7.91
C PHE A 633 34.69 10.67 7.42
N ASP A 634 35.33 11.28 6.42
CA ASP A 634 36.69 10.88 5.97
C ASP A 634 37.73 11.00 7.11
N GLY A 635 37.52 11.93 8.04
CA GLY A 635 38.38 12.17 9.20
C GLY A 635 38.44 11.04 10.23
N TYR A 636 37.46 10.13 10.28
CA TYR A 636 37.37 9.11 11.35
C TYR A 636 38.60 8.21 11.44
N THR A 637 39.23 7.85 10.33
CA THR A 637 40.47 7.05 10.36
C THR A 637 41.63 7.84 10.97
N HIS A 638 41.76 9.12 10.63
CA HIS A 638 42.82 9.98 11.13
C HIS A 638 42.66 10.29 12.64
N ILE A 639 41.44 10.60 13.07
CA ILE A 639 41.08 10.84 14.48
C ILE A 639 41.35 9.57 15.33
N PHE A 640 40.75 8.44 14.95
CA PHE A 640 40.73 7.27 15.84
C PHE A 640 41.88 6.28 15.60
N SER A 641 42.35 6.09 14.36
CA SER A 641 43.44 5.15 14.07
C SER A 641 44.81 5.80 14.19
N ASP A 642 44.99 7.01 13.61
CA ASP A 642 46.33 7.59 13.47
C ASP A 642 46.79 8.36 14.73
N VAL A 643 45.87 9.03 15.45
CA VAL A 643 46.20 9.73 16.72
C VAL A 643 46.14 8.80 17.93
N HIS A 644 45.19 7.86 17.96
CA HIS A 644 44.88 7.01 19.12
C HIS A 644 45.25 5.51 18.96
N ASP A 645 45.96 5.13 17.89
CA ASP A 645 46.42 3.76 17.59
C ASP A 645 45.29 2.68 17.51
N LEU A 646 44.02 3.07 17.31
CA LEU A 646 42.93 2.08 17.26
C LEU A 646 42.99 1.23 15.98
N SER A 647 42.68 -0.06 16.11
CA SER A 647 42.58 -0.97 14.98
C SER A 647 41.41 -0.58 14.07
N GLN A 648 41.50 -0.89 12.76
CA GLN A 648 40.43 -0.58 11.79
C GLN A 648 39.06 -1.11 12.25
N GLY A 649 39.00 -2.30 12.86
CA GLY A 649 37.77 -2.83 13.46
C GLY A 649 37.24 -2.04 14.65
N LEU A 650 38.09 -1.53 15.55
CA LEU A 650 37.67 -0.68 16.67
C LEU A 650 37.27 0.73 16.19
N THR A 651 38.02 1.31 15.26
CA THR A 651 37.67 2.58 14.58
C THR A 651 36.29 2.49 13.93
N ASN A 652 35.98 1.40 13.22
CA ASN A 652 34.65 1.17 12.64
C ASN A 652 33.53 1.10 13.71
N ILE A 653 33.82 0.62 14.92
CA ILE A 653 32.87 0.56 16.04
C ILE A 653 32.63 1.96 16.66
N THR A 654 33.59 2.90 16.61
CA THR A 654 33.40 4.26 17.19
C THR A 654 32.19 5.02 16.62
N TRP A 655 31.80 4.71 15.38
CA TRP A 655 30.61 5.26 14.71
C TRP A 655 29.30 5.03 15.49
N VAL A 656 29.23 4.02 16.36
CA VAL A 656 28.10 3.81 17.29
C VAL A 656 27.84 5.05 18.14
N ALA A 657 28.86 5.79 18.55
CA ALA A 657 28.71 7.00 19.37
C ALA A 657 27.93 8.09 18.63
N MET A 658 28.26 8.34 17.35
CA MET A 658 27.49 9.27 16.52
C MET A 658 26.04 8.81 16.32
N TYR A 659 25.79 7.50 16.21
CA TYR A 659 24.42 6.97 16.18
C TYR A 659 23.67 7.16 17.50
N VAL A 660 24.32 6.98 18.66
CA VAL A 660 23.75 7.35 19.97
C VAL A 660 23.41 8.84 20.00
N GLY A 661 24.27 9.69 19.42
CA GLY A 661 23.98 11.10 19.14
C GLY A 661 22.67 11.34 18.39
N ILE A 662 22.47 10.61 17.29
CA ILE A 662 21.23 10.65 16.50
C ILE A 662 20.03 10.19 17.35
N MET A 663 20.18 9.18 18.21
CA MET A 663 19.08 8.71 19.07
C MET A 663 18.66 9.75 20.12
N LEU A 664 19.60 10.56 20.63
CA LEU A 664 19.31 11.60 21.62
C LEU A 664 18.33 12.68 21.08
N ALA A 665 18.24 12.86 19.76
CA ALA A 665 17.21 13.73 19.16
C ALA A 665 15.78 13.21 19.40
N GLY A 666 15.60 11.91 19.65
CA GLY A 666 14.31 11.35 20.07
C GLY A 666 13.82 11.90 21.42
N LEU A 667 14.73 12.32 22.31
CA LEU A 667 14.37 12.84 23.64
C LEU A 667 13.71 14.23 23.60
N ILE A 668 13.98 15.02 22.56
CA ILE A 668 13.35 16.36 22.40
C ILE A 668 12.00 16.30 21.67
N VAL A 669 11.67 15.20 21.00
CA VAL A 669 10.41 15.04 20.22
C VAL A 669 9.14 15.29 21.07
N PRO A 670 8.99 14.77 22.30
CA PRO A 670 7.80 15.05 23.13
C PRO A 670 7.66 16.53 23.51
N GLY A 671 8.79 17.21 23.75
CA GLY A 671 8.83 18.65 24.02
C GLY A 671 8.40 19.45 22.79
N MET A 672 8.99 19.17 21.63
CA MET A 672 8.65 19.82 20.36
C MET A 672 7.18 19.58 19.94
N TYR A 673 6.65 18.39 20.20
CA TYR A 673 5.23 18.08 19.98
C TYR A 673 4.32 18.92 20.90
N SER A 674 4.66 19.05 22.18
CA SER A 674 3.93 19.90 23.12
C SER A 674 3.96 21.38 22.71
N SER A 675 5.15 21.91 22.34
CA SER A 675 5.31 23.27 21.83
C SER A 675 4.50 23.52 20.55
N MET A 676 4.48 22.58 19.60
CA MET A 676 3.70 22.69 18.37
C MET A 676 2.19 22.63 18.66
N LYS A 677 1.76 21.74 19.56
CA LYS A 677 0.35 21.64 20.00
C LYS A 677 -0.13 22.91 20.71
N ASN A 678 0.75 23.65 21.37
CA ASN A 678 0.41 24.94 21.99
C ASN A 678 0.35 26.06 20.96
N ALA A 679 1.34 26.17 20.07
CA ALA A 679 1.30 27.16 18.98
C ALA A 679 0.05 27.02 18.11
N LEU A 680 -0.35 25.79 17.77
CA LEU A 680 -1.58 25.51 17.02
C LEU A 680 -2.87 25.85 17.78
N LYS A 681 -2.85 25.97 19.12
CA LYS A 681 -3.98 26.47 19.90
C LYS A 681 -4.00 27.99 19.96
N GLU A 682 -2.84 28.62 20.05
CA GLU A 682 -2.69 30.09 20.09
C GLU A 682 -3.08 30.74 18.75
N GLU A 683 -3.01 29.99 17.64
CA GLU A 683 -3.48 30.43 16.31
C GLU A 683 -4.98 30.16 16.06
N ILE A 684 -5.70 29.47 16.95
CA ILE A 684 -7.16 29.33 16.89
C ILE A 684 -7.77 30.46 17.74
N PRO A 685 -8.59 31.37 17.17
CA PRO A 685 -9.22 32.43 17.94
C PRO A 685 -10.05 31.87 19.10
N SER A 686 -9.78 32.33 20.32
CA SER A 686 -10.49 31.90 21.52
C SER A 686 -11.94 32.37 21.47
N ARG A 687 -12.86 31.42 21.24
CA ARG A 687 -14.30 31.64 21.34
C ARG A 687 -14.68 31.67 22.82
N ASP A 688 -14.78 32.86 23.40
CA ASP A 688 -15.03 33.05 24.83
C ASP A 688 -16.33 32.38 25.29
N ASP A 689 -16.30 31.75 26.48
CA ASP A 689 -17.43 31.03 27.09
C ASP A 689 -18.66 31.92 27.41
N ASN A 690 -18.51 33.25 27.33
CA ASN A 690 -19.62 34.20 27.42
C ASN A 690 -20.04 34.64 26.01
N GLY A 691 -20.88 33.84 25.35
CA GLY A 691 -21.29 34.03 23.95
C GLY A 691 -21.96 35.39 23.66
N ASN A 692 -21.14 36.37 23.26
CA ASN A 692 -21.57 37.74 22.95
C ASN A 692 -20.63 38.33 21.87
N ASP A 693 -21.06 38.28 20.61
CA ASP A 693 -20.24 38.60 19.42
C ASP A 693 -19.93 40.10 19.26
N ASN A 694 -19.04 40.63 20.12
CA ASN A 694 -18.55 42.00 20.05
C ASN A 694 -17.46 42.18 18.96
N GLY A 695 -17.78 41.80 17.73
CA GLY A 695 -16.89 41.81 16.56
C GLY A 695 -17.53 42.35 15.28
N ALA A 696 -18.63 43.10 15.39
CA ALA A 696 -19.44 43.53 14.25
C ALA A 696 -18.71 44.49 13.29
N SER A 697 -18.12 43.93 12.22
CA SER A 697 -17.78 44.66 10.99
C SER A 697 -18.93 44.52 10.00
N SER A 698 -19.55 45.63 9.64
CA SER A 698 -20.80 45.64 8.86
C SER A 698 -20.58 45.39 7.36
N ASN A 699 -20.49 44.11 6.98
CA ASN A 699 -20.85 43.61 5.65
C ASN A 699 -21.35 42.17 5.78
N GLY A 700 -22.35 41.79 4.97
CA GLY A 700 -23.07 40.51 5.07
C GLY A 700 -22.31 39.31 4.51
N GLN A 701 -21.08 39.08 4.94
CA GLN A 701 -20.30 37.89 4.61
C GLN A 701 -20.14 37.00 5.86
N SER A 702 -20.38 35.70 5.69
CA SER A 702 -20.15 34.69 6.73
C SER A 702 -18.70 34.72 7.24
N PRO A 703 -18.43 34.36 8.50
CA PRO A 703 -17.06 34.27 9.00
C PRO A 703 -16.28 33.24 8.17
N PRO A 704 -15.12 33.61 7.59
CA PRO A 704 -14.42 32.73 6.65
C PRO A 704 -13.87 31.49 7.37
N THR A 705 -14.09 30.33 6.74
CA THR A 705 -13.71 28.98 7.20
C THR A 705 -12.20 28.73 7.09
N LYS A 706 -11.39 29.62 7.66
CA LYS A 706 -9.94 29.50 7.65
C LYS A 706 -9.50 28.28 8.46
N SER A 707 -8.96 27.29 7.76
CA SER A 707 -8.12 26.27 8.36
C SER A 707 -6.96 26.95 9.11
N PRO A 708 -6.55 26.42 10.29
CA PRO A 708 -5.55 27.08 11.12
C PRO A 708 -4.23 27.23 10.35
N SER A 709 -3.75 28.47 10.21
CA SER A 709 -2.70 28.83 9.25
C SER A 709 -1.31 28.42 9.73
N PHE A 710 -1.02 27.12 9.62
CA PHE A 710 0.23 26.48 10.04
C PHE A 710 1.48 27.28 9.62
N ASN A 711 2.20 27.85 10.59
CA ASN A 711 3.48 28.52 10.34
C ASN A 711 4.63 27.52 10.18
N PRO A 712 5.24 27.37 8.98
CA PRO A 712 6.34 26.42 8.77
C PRO A 712 7.58 26.75 9.60
N GLU A 713 7.77 28.01 10.00
CA GLU A 713 8.87 28.45 10.86
C GLU A 713 8.94 27.68 12.18
N ASN A 714 7.83 27.17 12.71
CA ASN A 714 7.81 26.34 13.93
C ASN A 714 8.57 24.99 13.76
N ARG A 715 8.90 24.58 12.53
CA ARG A 715 9.82 23.44 12.26
C ARG A 715 11.29 23.76 12.57
N LEU A 716 11.66 25.03 12.68
CA LEU A 716 13.04 25.47 12.87
C LEU A 716 13.56 25.26 14.31
N TRP A 717 12.68 25.00 15.29
CA TRP A 717 13.07 24.76 16.68
C TRP A 717 14.04 23.58 16.85
N TYR A 718 13.88 22.50 16.07
CA TYR A 718 14.85 21.40 16.03
C TYR A 718 16.24 21.89 15.62
N ALA A 719 16.36 22.68 14.55
CA ALA A 719 17.64 23.25 14.12
C ALA A 719 18.17 24.32 15.10
N MET A 720 17.32 25.09 15.78
CA MET A 720 17.75 26.05 16.80
C MET A 720 18.38 25.35 18.02
N ILE A 721 17.93 24.13 18.37
CA ILE A 721 18.54 23.31 19.43
C ILE A 721 19.79 22.57 18.90
N GLY A 722 19.74 22.05 17.67
CA GLY A 722 20.79 21.21 17.08
C GLY A 722 21.99 21.96 16.51
N ALA A 723 21.78 23.12 15.86
CA ALA A 723 22.85 23.83 15.16
C ALA A 723 24.06 24.19 16.05
N PRO A 724 23.90 24.66 17.31
CA PRO A 724 25.04 24.92 18.20
C PRO A 724 25.88 23.68 18.53
N ALA A 725 25.29 22.48 18.53
CA ALA A 725 26.00 21.25 18.88
C ALA A 725 27.09 20.87 17.87
N ILE A 726 26.92 21.24 16.59
CA ILE A 726 27.87 20.94 15.51
C ILE A 726 29.22 21.64 15.70
N PRO A 727 29.32 22.99 15.79
CA PRO A 727 30.61 23.63 16.07
C PRO A 727 31.16 23.28 17.45
N ILE A 728 30.33 23.10 18.48
CA ILE A 728 30.81 22.70 19.82
C ILE A 728 31.52 21.33 19.74
N SER A 729 30.92 20.34 19.07
CA SER A 729 31.57 19.03 18.88
C SER A 729 32.85 19.11 18.05
N LEU A 730 32.85 19.86 16.94
CA LEU A 730 34.02 20.01 16.08
C LEU A 730 35.19 20.73 16.77
N PHE A 731 34.92 21.81 17.52
CA PHE A 731 35.97 22.49 18.31
C PHE A 731 36.43 21.65 19.51
N TRP A 732 35.53 20.90 20.16
CA TRP A 732 35.89 19.97 21.23
C TRP A 732 36.83 18.88 20.67
N MET A 733 36.45 18.20 19.60
CA MET A 733 37.30 17.17 18.98
C MET A 733 38.62 17.76 18.47
N GLY A 734 38.57 18.89 17.75
CA GLY A 734 39.76 19.56 17.19
C GLY A 734 40.82 19.98 18.21
N TRP A 735 40.48 20.08 19.50
CA TRP A 735 41.42 20.44 20.57
C TRP A 735 41.47 19.44 21.74
N THR A 736 40.84 18.27 21.60
CA THR A 736 41.01 17.14 22.54
C THR A 736 41.43 15.83 21.87
N ASP A 737 41.45 15.77 20.54
CA ASP A 737 42.07 14.69 19.78
C ASP A 737 43.60 14.81 19.82
N TYR A 738 44.17 14.34 20.92
CA TYR A 738 45.60 14.23 21.16
C TYR A 738 45.89 12.93 21.90
N LYS A 739 47.02 12.27 21.57
CA LYS A 739 47.41 10.97 22.11
C LYS A 739 47.59 10.89 23.64
N ASN A 740 47.76 12.03 24.31
CA ASN A 740 47.83 12.15 25.77
C ASN A 740 46.47 12.39 26.46
N ILE A 741 45.39 12.55 25.70
CA ILE A 741 44.02 12.69 26.18
C ILE A 741 43.30 11.35 25.97
N SER A 742 42.25 11.07 26.76
CA SER A 742 41.48 9.84 26.60
C SER A 742 40.65 9.87 25.32
N VAL A 743 40.74 8.80 24.51
CA VAL A 743 39.95 8.60 23.27
C VAL A 743 38.43 8.67 23.50
N TRP A 744 37.96 8.52 24.75
CA TRP A 744 36.57 8.79 25.12
C TRP A 744 36.13 10.24 24.84
N SER A 745 37.05 11.21 24.80
CA SER A 745 36.73 12.61 24.47
C SER A 745 36.26 12.78 23.03
N PRO A 746 37.04 12.38 21.98
CA PRO A 746 36.54 12.43 20.61
C PRO A 746 35.34 11.50 20.34
N ILE A 747 35.23 10.36 21.05
CA ILE A 747 34.04 9.50 20.98
C ILE A 747 32.78 10.25 21.46
N VAL A 748 32.82 10.95 22.60
CA VAL A 748 31.67 11.74 23.09
C VAL A 748 31.40 12.97 22.22
N GLY A 749 32.44 13.60 21.66
CA GLY A 749 32.31 14.66 20.66
C GLY A 749 31.51 14.20 19.43
N SER A 750 31.79 12.98 18.94
CA SER A 750 31.06 12.38 17.81
C SER A 750 29.57 12.19 18.08
N SER A 751 29.19 11.87 19.33
CA SER A 751 27.77 11.83 19.75
C SER A 751 27.10 13.20 19.64
N LEU A 752 27.77 14.26 20.11
CA LEU A 752 27.22 15.62 20.05
C LEU A 752 27.09 16.12 18.60
N PHE A 753 28.03 15.74 17.73
CA PHE A 753 27.97 16.01 16.29
C PHE A 753 26.77 15.31 15.61
N GLY A 754 26.52 14.04 15.95
CA GLY A 754 25.37 13.28 15.45
C GLY A 754 24.02 13.88 15.85
N PHE A 755 23.90 14.32 17.11
CA PHE A 755 22.71 15.01 17.62
C PHE A 755 22.41 16.30 16.85
N GLY A 756 23.41 17.16 16.65
CA GLY A 756 23.24 18.40 15.89
C GLY A 756 22.84 18.14 14.44
N SER A 757 23.51 17.17 13.79
CA SER A 757 23.30 16.82 12.39
C SER A 757 21.89 16.31 12.10
N ILE A 758 21.33 15.43 12.94
CA ILE A 758 19.96 14.92 12.70
C ILE A 758 18.89 15.97 12.97
N CYS A 759 19.06 16.81 14.01
CA CYS A 759 18.13 17.89 14.32
C CYS A 759 18.01 18.90 13.17
N MET A 760 19.14 19.20 12.52
CA MET A 760 19.22 20.04 11.32
C MET A 760 18.52 19.41 10.10
N PHE A 761 18.68 18.10 9.91
CA PHE A 761 18.03 17.36 8.83
C PHE A 761 16.50 17.32 9.02
N ILE A 762 16.04 16.93 10.22
CA ILE A 762 14.62 16.89 10.62
C ILE A 762 13.97 18.24 10.32
N SER A 763 14.56 19.31 10.83
CA SER A 763 14.07 20.68 10.66
C SER A 763 13.93 21.09 9.20
N SER A 764 15.00 20.89 8.40
CA SER A 764 15.05 21.34 7.01
C SER A 764 14.07 20.58 6.11
N TYR A 765 13.90 19.28 6.34
CA TYR A 765 12.92 18.48 5.59
C TYR A 765 11.49 18.83 5.97
N MET A 766 11.18 18.91 7.26
CA MET A 766 9.82 19.23 7.72
C MET A 766 9.38 20.63 7.27
N TYR A 767 10.30 21.61 7.30
CA TYR A 767 10.01 22.95 6.78
C TYR A 767 9.58 22.89 5.31
N VAL A 768 10.32 22.18 4.44
CA VAL A 768 10.00 22.10 3.00
C VAL A 768 8.77 21.24 2.71
N ILE A 769 8.52 20.19 3.50
CA ILE A 769 7.32 19.36 3.41
C ILE A 769 6.05 20.19 3.67
N ASP A 770 6.03 21.02 4.72
CA ASP A 770 4.85 21.81 5.08
C ASP A 770 4.77 23.17 4.34
N ALA A 771 5.90 23.71 3.84
CA ALA A 771 5.89 24.96 3.08
C ALA A 771 5.49 24.79 1.60
N TYR A 772 5.62 23.57 1.03
CA TYR A 772 5.37 23.32 -0.40
C TYR A 772 4.42 22.15 -0.71
N GLU A 773 4.02 21.35 0.29
CA GLU A 773 3.07 20.21 0.21
C GLU A 773 3.13 19.41 -1.11
N ILE A 774 2.25 19.73 -2.07
CA ILE A 774 2.12 19.08 -3.38
C ILE A 774 3.45 19.06 -4.15
N TYR A 775 4.25 20.13 -4.03
CA TYR A 775 5.55 20.28 -4.70
C TYR A 775 6.75 19.90 -3.81
N ALA A 776 6.52 19.44 -2.57
CA ALA A 776 7.60 19.12 -1.63
C ALA A 776 8.60 18.08 -2.19
N ALA A 777 8.12 17.05 -2.89
CA ALA A 777 8.99 16.04 -3.51
C ALA A 777 9.95 16.62 -4.57
N SER A 778 9.54 17.70 -5.25
CA SER A 778 10.38 18.41 -6.24
C SER A 778 11.37 19.37 -5.57
N ALA A 779 10.97 20.08 -4.51
CA ALA A 779 11.85 20.94 -3.72
C ALA A 779 12.93 20.13 -2.97
N LEU A 780 12.52 19.01 -2.33
CA LEU A 780 13.44 18.05 -1.72
C LEU A 780 14.34 17.38 -2.76
N GLY A 781 13.86 17.16 -3.98
CA GLY A 781 14.66 16.71 -5.13
C GLY A 781 15.87 17.62 -5.37
N PHE A 782 15.65 18.93 -5.55
CA PHE A 782 16.74 19.90 -5.75
C PHE A 782 17.74 19.93 -4.58
N MET A 783 17.25 19.98 -3.33
CA MET A 783 18.10 19.91 -2.13
C MET A 783 18.93 18.63 -2.03
N THR A 784 18.42 17.54 -2.61
CA THR A 784 19.09 16.24 -2.66
C THR A 784 20.18 16.23 -3.74
N VAL A 785 19.95 16.83 -4.91
CA VAL A 785 20.97 17.04 -5.95
C VAL A 785 22.17 17.81 -5.39
N THR A 786 21.95 19.04 -4.90
CA THR A 786 23.05 19.97 -4.57
C THR A 786 23.96 19.40 -3.48
N ARG A 787 23.38 18.85 -2.41
CA ARG A 787 24.14 18.32 -1.27
C ARG A 787 24.89 17.04 -1.59
N TYR A 788 24.34 16.16 -2.43
CA TYR A 788 25.03 14.89 -2.78
C TYR A 788 26.08 15.08 -3.87
N CYS A 789 25.92 16.08 -4.76
CA CYS A 789 27.02 16.57 -5.59
C CYS A 789 28.20 17.07 -4.74
N ALA A 790 27.94 17.90 -3.73
CA ALA A 790 28.98 18.40 -2.83
C ALA A 790 29.60 17.28 -1.98
N ALA A 791 28.80 16.39 -1.39
CA ALA A 791 29.29 15.24 -0.62
C ALA A 791 30.15 14.30 -1.47
N GLY A 792 29.71 13.97 -2.69
CA GLY A 792 30.49 13.15 -3.63
C GLY A 792 31.86 13.75 -3.94
N GLY A 793 31.92 15.08 -4.14
CA GLY A 793 33.19 15.81 -4.27
C GLY A 793 34.04 15.77 -3.00
N MET A 794 33.45 15.96 -1.82
CA MET A 794 34.19 15.97 -0.55
C MET A 794 34.82 14.61 -0.21
N THR A 795 34.18 13.48 -0.55
CA THR A 795 34.81 12.13 -0.33
C THR A 795 36.07 11.85 -1.17
N VAL A 796 36.44 12.77 -2.08
CA VAL A 796 37.72 12.75 -2.81
C VAL A 796 38.70 13.78 -2.24
N ALA A 797 38.18 14.88 -1.66
CA ALA A 797 38.97 15.97 -1.10
C ALA A 797 39.32 15.80 0.39
N GLY A 798 38.52 15.07 1.16
CA GLY A 798 38.65 14.94 2.62
C GLY A 798 39.95 14.27 3.04
N VAL A 799 40.25 13.09 2.50
CA VAL A 799 41.52 12.38 2.77
C VAL A 799 42.75 13.26 2.43
N PRO A 800 42.87 13.91 1.24
CA PRO A 800 43.90 14.91 1.00
C PRO A 800 43.90 16.09 1.98
N PHE A 801 42.75 16.57 2.44
CA PHE A 801 42.65 17.71 3.36
C PHE A 801 43.23 17.37 4.74
N TYR A 802 42.84 16.25 5.35
CA TYR A 802 43.42 15.78 6.62
C TYR A 802 44.92 15.51 6.51
N ASN A 803 45.39 14.88 5.43
CA ASN A 803 46.81 14.57 5.24
C ASN A 803 47.70 15.82 5.10
N ASN A 804 47.19 16.94 4.55
CA ASN A 804 47.97 18.16 4.35
C ASN A 804 47.81 19.20 5.48
N VAL A 805 46.66 19.22 6.17
CA VAL A 805 46.31 20.24 7.18
C VAL A 805 46.40 19.71 8.61
N GLY A 806 46.30 18.40 8.81
CA GLY A 806 46.23 17.75 10.13
C GLY A 806 44.84 17.83 10.76
N VAL A 807 44.56 16.92 11.69
CA VAL A 807 43.22 16.73 12.30
C VAL A 807 42.73 17.99 13.01
N GLN A 808 43.56 18.59 13.85
CA GLN A 808 43.18 19.69 14.75
C GLN A 808 42.75 20.94 13.96
N TRP A 809 43.52 21.32 12.94
CA TRP A 809 43.18 22.44 12.06
C TRP A 809 42.03 22.13 11.11
N THR A 810 41.93 20.90 10.60
CA THR A 810 40.79 20.48 9.76
C THR A 810 39.48 20.60 10.53
N LEU A 811 39.40 20.02 11.73
CA LEU A 811 38.22 20.12 12.61
C LEU A 811 37.94 21.56 13.04
N THR A 812 38.97 22.38 13.27
CA THR A 812 38.81 23.82 13.56
C THR A 812 38.20 24.58 12.38
N ILE A 813 38.62 24.32 11.15
CA ILE A 813 38.04 24.94 9.94
C ILE A 813 36.57 24.54 9.77
N LEU A 814 36.25 23.25 9.92
CA LEU A 814 34.87 22.76 9.88
C LEU A 814 34.03 23.37 11.02
N GLY A 815 34.61 23.55 12.21
CA GLY A 815 33.99 24.21 13.36
C GLY A 815 33.67 25.68 13.08
N ILE A 816 34.58 26.43 12.45
CA ILE A 816 34.37 27.83 12.05
C ILE A 816 33.23 27.94 11.03
N ILE A 817 33.23 27.10 9.99
CA ILE A 817 32.15 27.04 8.99
C ILE A 817 30.80 26.76 9.67
N SER A 818 30.77 25.77 10.57
CA SER A 818 29.58 25.39 11.32
C SER A 818 29.11 26.50 12.28
N ALA A 819 30.04 27.25 12.89
CA ALA A 819 29.72 28.37 13.78
C ALA A 819 29.05 29.53 13.02
N VAL A 820 29.52 29.84 11.80
CA VAL A 820 28.89 30.83 10.90
C VAL A 820 27.48 30.38 10.48
N MET A 821 27.20 29.07 10.47
CA MET A 821 25.88 28.51 10.18
C MET A 821 24.90 28.51 11.38
N VAL A 822 25.35 28.67 12.63
CA VAL A 822 24.48 28.64 13.81
C VAL A 822 23.37 29.70 13.80
N PRO A 823 23.59 30.96 13.38
CA PRO A 823 22.52 31.96 13.37
C PRO A 823 21.39 31.70 12.37
N VAL A 824 21.62 30.88 11.32
CA VAL A 824 20.71 30.75 10.17
C VAL A 824 19.29 30.29 10.55
N PRO A 825 19.07 29.26 11.41
CA PRO A 825 17.73 28.85 11.80
C PRO A 825 16.99 29.92 12.61
N TYR A 826 17.70 30.68 13.43
CA TYR A 826 17.12 31.80 14.20
C TYR A 826 16.74 32.97 13.27
N ILE A 827 17.55 33.25 12.24
CA ILE A 827 17.27 34.25 11.22
C ILE A 827 16.04 33.82 10.40
N PHE A 828 15.96 32.55 9.96
CA PHE A 828 14.80 32.07 9.21
C PHE A 828 13.55 31.97 10.08
N TRP A 829 13.66 31.65 11.38
CA TRP A 829 12.51 31.67 12.29
C TRP A 829 11.97 33.09 12.49
N LYS A 830 12.84 34.10 12.58
CA LYS A 830 12.43 35.50 12.75
C LYS A 830 11.97 36.20 11.47
N PHE A 831 12.58 35.87 10.32
CA PHE A 831 12.36 36.57 9.05
C PHE A 831 11.73 35.71 7.94
N GLY A 832 11.42 34.43 8.20
CA GLY A 832 10.87 33.49 7.21
C GLY A 832 9.63 33.99 6.49
N LYS A 833 8.69 34.59 7.23
CA LYS A 833 7.48 35.23 6.65
C LYS A 833 7.80 36.37 5.67
N VAL A 834 8.89 37.11 5.88
CA VAL A 834 9.36 38.17 4.96
C VAL A 834 10.06 37.57 3.75
N ILE A 835 10.92 36.56 3.95
CA ILE A 835 11.66 35.86 2.89
C ILE A 835 10.70 35.11 1.95
N ARG A 836 9.64 34.49 2.49
CA ARG A 836 8.56 33.86 1.71
C ARG A 836 7.77 34.90 0.91
N GLY A 837 7.62 36.13 1.43
CA GLY A 837 7.09 37.29 0.71
C GLY A 837 7.98 37.81 -0.42
N TRP A 838 9.14 37.19 -0.69
CA TRP A 838 9.98 37.47 -1.86
C TRP A 838 9.89 36.42 -2.96
N SER A 839 8.96 35.45 -2.87
CA SER A 839 8.61 34.56 -3.99
C SER A 839 8.19 35.38 -5.22
N ARG A 840 8.54 34.89 -6.41
CA ARG A 840 8.25 35.54 -7.71
C ARG A 840 7.73 34.56 -8.77
N SER A 841 7.15 33.44 -8.35
CA SER A 841 6.63 32.45 -9.30
C SER A 841 5.29 32.89 -9.89
N GLU A 842 5.02 32.58 -11.17
CA GLU A 842 3.66 32.61 -11.75
C GLU A 842 2.73 31.60 -11.02
N GLY A 843 3.34 30.64 -10.34
CA GLY A 843 2.69 29.78 -9.36
C GLY A 843 2.16 30.54 -8.13
N ALA A 844 2.64 31.74 -7.79
CA ALA A 844 2.12 32.52 -6.66
C ALA A 844 0.73 33.10 -6.93
N GLU A 845 0.44 33.55 -8.15
CA GLU A 845 -0.92 33.94 -8.55
C GLU A 845 -1.84 32.73 -8.54
N ASN A 846 -1.39 31.56 -9.02
CA ASN A 846 -2.16 30.32 -8.97
C ASN A 846 -2.30 29.74 -7.54
N LEU A 847 -1.35 29.97 -6.64
CA LEU A 847 -1.42 29.55 -5.22
C LEU A 847 -2.20 30.53 -4.36
N HIS A 848 -2.40 31.78 -4.80
CA HIS A 848 -3.42 32.66 -4.23
C HIS A 848 -4.79 32.36 -4.82
N SER A 849 -4.93 32.19 -6.15
CA SER A 849 -6.20 31.87 -6.78
C SER A 849 -6.75 30.54 -6.28
N MET A 850 -5.99 29.44 -6.28
CA MET A 850 -6.46 28.14 -5.77
C MET A 850 -6.75 28.11 -4.25
N ASN A 851 -6.36 29.14 -3.49
CA ASN A 851 -6.83 29.34 -2.12
C ASN A 851 -8.07 30.28 -2.05
N GLN A 852 -8.19 31.26 -2.94
CA GLN A 852 -9.40 32.09 -3.08
C GLN A 852 -10.57 31.33 -3.71
N ASP A 853 -10.31 30.40 -4.64
CA ASP A 853 -11.29 29.47 -5.21
C ASP A 853 -11.85 28.53 -4.13
N LYS A 854 -11.03 28.19 -3.11
CA LYS A 854 -11.50 27.52 -1.89
C LYS A 854 -12.28 28.44 -0.95
N GLU A 855 -11.94 29.73 -0.86
CA GLU A 855 -12.74 30.72 -0.13
C GLU A 855 -14.03 31.13 -0.89
N GLY A 856 -14.21 30.69 -2.15
CA GLY A 856 -15.40 30.94 -2.99
C GLY A 856 -16.31 29.72 -3.21
N LEU A 857 -15.92 28.52 -2.77
CA LEU A 857 -16.65 27.25 -2.94
C LEU A 857 -16.83 26.49 -1.61
N GLY A 858 -17.12 27.23 -0.53
CA GLY A 858 -17.44 26.71 0.81
C GLY A 858 -18.81 27.16 1.31
#